data_AF-A0A7C7YVW1-F1
#
_entry.id   AF-A0A7C7YVW1-F1
#
_cell.length_a   1.000
_cell.length_b   1.000
_cell.length_c   1.000
_cell.angle_alpha   90.00
_cell.angle_beta   90.00
_cell.angle_gamma   90.00
#
_symmetry.space_group_name_H-M   'P 1'
#
loop_
_entity.id
_entity.type
_entity.pdbx_description
1 polymer ?
#
loop_
_entity_poly.entity_id
_entity_poly.type
_entity_poly.pdbx_seq_one_letter_code
_entity_poly.pdbx_strand_id
1 'polypeptide(L)'
;MDHTNTIKWILQIAILATGIYMFLRFLRTTRGGGLIRGLLYALIFGVIGLFGLAAWLDLQELLHIIEAFTPYLAVILVILFHPELRRGITRLGQQRRFARLISQRKKGTVTEVAQAARAMASRRHGALIAFQREMPLDAWSANAAHLDAEVSKLLLQSIFHPGSALHDGAVVVDGDRIVAAACLLPLTESIEISKSTGTRHRAALGLTEETDAVVLLVSEETGAVSLCHQGVLDRDVHSDKIESRLRARLGLPELDEESQGSPSLEDRGLSLKSWIVALFSQDLLRKAAAIVLASGLIYRSHGAIVLNHTWPVQVRSRVAGSGGVASVGFLDILMPDDSFHLVAPKTGQTIRVWLSGTRTEIEDLGGGIGGVVRLGDDLPAGPFDLSCADVSWMSGTSNLAIRWDSGRAPRIELQSYGSLSQDLRGSHVAVNLGALDGHYTARAGALIFEPTSIELEGPRAALAEIEAGTLAFQLEPLSVSNSDKADKRVQLRLHESLVARDISLAKIDTVGVTLPIEPASYPLPSIERDVVIRNMSPSSEVDPKAFSLAQSDQLRQFSIEVAGIFDSAPDTEAYKEASRILRSYIDENLRVFVDVSELQDGGTSVPLRWMYPDNWCEQLFPGLEGAAVLRIEPVESALVKLTPKT
;
A
#
# COMPACT_ATOMS: atom_id res chain seq x y z
N MET A 1 -5.58 17.94 -11.50
CA MET A 1 -4.84 17.30 -12.61
C MET A 1 -3.55 18.08 -12.80
N ASP A 2 -2.44 17.52 -12.33
CA ASP A 2 -1.17 18.23 -12.21
C ASP A 2 -0.54 18.56 -13.57
N HIS A 3 -0.20 19.84 -13.78
CA HIS A 3 0.49 20.32 -14.98
C HIS A 3 1.78 19.56 -15.29
N THR A 4 2.46 19.04 -14.27
CA THR A 4 3.67 18.22 -14.39
C THR A 4 3.41 16.91 -15.12
N ASN A 5 2.24 16.27 -14.92
CA ASN A 5 1.89 15.04 -15.61
C ASN A 5 1.59 15.31 -17.09
N THR A 6 0.83 16.37 -17.39
CA THR A 6 0.53 16.76 -18.78
C THR A 6 1.80 17.06 -19.59
N ILE A 7 2.80 17.69 -18.98
CA ILE A 7 4.09 17.97 -19.64
C ILE A 7 4.85 16.67 -19.94
N LYS A 8 4.91 15.73 -18.98
CA LYS A 8 5.54 14.42 -19.18
C LYS A 8 4.87 13.65 -20.33
N TRP A 9 3.55 13.68 -20.42
CA TRP A 9 2.77 13.05 -21.49
C TRP A 9 3.07 13.61 -22.88
N ILE A 10 3.05 14.95 -23.02
CA ILE A 10 3.37 15.61 -24.29
C ILE A 10 4.80 15.27 -24.73
N LEU A 11 5.74 15.24 -23.77
CA LEU A 11 7.13 14.89 -24.03
C LEU A 11 7.29 13.45 -24.51
N GLN A 12 6.59 12.48 -23.90
CA GLN A 12 6.60 11.08 -24.33
C GLN A 12 6.08 10.92 -25.76
N ILE A 13 4.95 11.56 -26.10
CA ILE A 13 4.37 11.51 -27.46
C ILE A 13 5.36 12.11 -28.48
N ALA A 14 5.97 13.25 -28.16
CA ALA A 14 6.92 13.91 -29.05
C ALA A 14 8.16 13.06 -29.31
N ILE A 15 8.70 12.42 -28.28
CA ILE A 15 9.88 11.55 -28.36
C ILE A 15 9.56 10.30 -29.20
N LEU A 16 8.45 9.62 -28.92
CA LEU A 16 8.04 8.42 -29.65
C LEU A 16 7.71 8.71 -31.12
N ALA A 17 6.95 9.78 -31.40
CA ALA A 17 6.62 10.19 -32.77
C ALA A 17 7.88 10.50 -33.58
N THR A 18 8.88 11.14 -32.95
CA THR A 18 10.18 11.41 -33.57
C THR A 18 10.91 10.11 -33.93
N GLY A 19 10.93 9.14 -33.02
CA GLY A 19 11.54 7.83 -33.25
C GLY A 19 10.88 7.06 -34.41
N ILE A 20 9.54 7.00 -34.42
CA ILE A 20 8.76 6.36 -35.50
C ILE A 20 9.02 7.06 -36.83
N TYR A 21 9.03 8.40 -36.85
CA TYR A 21 9.33 9.16 -38.05
C TYR A 21 10.73 8.86 -38.60
N MET A 22 11.74 8.82 -37.74
CA MET A 22 13.11 8.44 -38.14
C MET A 22 13.16 7.03 -38.71
N PHE A 23 12.44 6.08 -38.10
CA PHE A 23 12.35 4.70 -38.58
C PHE A 23 11.67 4.60 -39.95
N LEU A 24 10.51 5.24 -40.13
CA LEU A 24 9.81 5.26 -41.42
C LEU A 24 10.63 5.95 -42.52
N ARG A 25 11.38 7.00 -42.18
CA ARG A 25 12.32 7.64 -43.12
C ARG A 25 13.45 6.67 -43.51
N PHE A 26 13.96 5.90 -42.57
CA PHE A 26 15.01 4.89 -42.82
C PHE A 26 14.55 3.81 -43.81
N LEU A 27 13.31 3.31 -43.70
CA LEU A 27 12.75 2.31 -44.63
C LEU A 27 12.70 2.81 -46.08
N ARG A 28 12.67 4.13 -46.32
CA ARG A 28 12.55 4.70 -47.67
C ARG A 28 13.88 5.00 -48.34
N THR A 29 14.94 5.28 -47.58
CA THR A 29 16.25 5.69 -48.12
C THR A 29 17.12 4.50 -48.56
N THR A 30 16.59 3.28 -48.50
CA THR A 30 17.39 2.07 -48.64
C THR A 30 17.08 1.31 -49.93
N ARG A 31 17.35 1.99 -51.05
CA ARG A 31 17.75 1.36 -52.33
C ARG A 31 19.23 1.68 -52.57
N GLY A 32 20.04 0.65 -52.83
CA GLY A 32 21.50 0.77 -52.94
C GLY A 32 22.23 0.71 -51.59
N GLY A 33 23.52 0.37 -51.60
CA GLY A 33 24.34 -0.06 -50.44
C GLY A 33 24.50 0.89 -49.23
N GLY A 34 23.63 1.89 -49.07
CA GLY A 34 23.52 2.76 -47.89
C GLY A 34 22.77 2.17 -46.69
N LEU A 35 22.13 0.99 -46.81
CA LEU A 35 21.38 0.34 -45.72
C LEU A 35 22.22 0.15 -44.45
N ILE A 36 23.48 -0.28 -44.57
CA ILE A 36 24.36 -0.51 -43.42
C ILE A 36 24.65 0.79 -42.67
N ARG A 37 24.92 1.89 -43.38
CA ARG A 37 25.18 3.21 -42.76
C ARG A 37 23.91 3.77 -42.12
N GLY A 38 22.79 3.75 -42.83
CA GLY A 38 21.50 4.22 -42.30
C GLY A 38 21.06 3.44 -41.06
N LEU A 39 21.34 2.14 -41.02
CA LEU A 39 20.93 1.28 -39.92
C LEU A 39 21.85 1.40 -38.72
N LEU A 40 23.14 1.62 -38.93
CA LEU A 40 24.07 1.96 -37.86
C LEU A 40 23.66 3.28 -37.18
N TYR A 41 23.29 4.30 -37.96
CA TYR A 41 22.76 5.55 -37.40
C TYR A 41 21.41 5.34 -36.69
N ALA A 42 20.49 4.58 -37.26
CA ALA A 42 19.19 4.30 -36.64
C ALA A 42 19.32 3.49 -35.33
N LEU A 43 20.25 2.53 -35.26
CA LEU A 43 20.47 1.73 -34.06
C LEU A 43 21.17 2.55 -32.96
N ILE A 44 22.24 3.27 -33.31
CA ILE A 44 23.03 4.05 -32.35
C ILE A 44 22.26 5.28 -31.87
N PHE A 45 21.71 6.09 -32.78
CA PHE A 45 20.99 7.31 -32.38
C PHE A 45 19.54 7.05 -32.00
N GLY A 46 18.88 6.09 -32.63
CA GLY A 46 17.48 5.76 -32.36
C GLY A 46 17.34 4.89 -31.12
N VAL A 47 17.83 3.65 -31.12
CA VAL A 47 17.57 2.75 -29.99
C VAL A 47 18.35 3.16 -28.74
N ILE A 48 19.67 3.37 -28.85
CA ILE A 48 20.51 3.69 -27.69
C ILE A 48 20.27 5.13 -27.20
N GLY A 49 20.16 6.08 -28.13
CA GLY A 49 19.89 7.49 -27.80
C GLY A 49 18.50 7.72 -27.18
N LEU A 50 17.45 7.13 -27.75
CA LEU A 50 16.08 7.29 -27.25
C LEU A 50 15.88 6.57 -25.92
N PHE A 51 16.44 5.35 -25.78
CA PHE A 51 16.38 4.59 -24.53
C PHE A 51 17.14 5.30 -23.41
N GLY A 52 18.36 5.79 -23.68
CA GLY A 52 19.14 6.54 -22.70
C GLY A 52 18.45 7.84 -22.26
N LEU A 53 17.83 8.56 -23.19
CA LEU A 53 17.09 9.79 -22.88
C LEU A 53 15.80 9.49 -22.09
N ALA A 54 15.08 8.42 -22.44
CA ALA A 54 13.87 7.99 -21.73
C ALA A 54 14.15 7.57 -20.29
N ALA A 55 15.26 6.83 -20.08
CA ALA A 55 15.71 6.42 -18.76
C ALA A 55 16.18 7.62 -17.91
N TRP A 56 16.88 8.58 -18.51
CA TRP A 56 17.32 9.78 -17.79
C TRP A 56 16.17 10.69 -17.36
N LEU A 57 15.05 10.68 -18.10
CA LEU A 57 13.86 11.49 -17.82
C LEU A 57 12.77 10.76 -17.01
N ASP A 58 13.03 9.53 -16.56
CA ASP A 58 12.10 8.67 -15.80
C ASP A 58 10.72 8.52 -16.48
N LEU A 59 10.75 8.26 -17.79
CA LEU A 59 9.53 8.11 -18.61
C LEU A 59 9.10 6.63 -18.68
N GLN A 60 8.48 6.15 -17.61
CA GLN A 60 8.08 4.75 -17.43
C GLN A 60 7.23 4.19 -18.59
N GLU A 61 6.28 4.96 -19.09
CA GLU A 61 5.41 4.57 -20.21
C GLU A 61 6.19 4.30 -21.50
N LEU A 62 7.16 5.17 -21.82
CA LEU A 62 7.97 5.04 -23.01
C LEU A 62 8.93 3.84 -22.91
N LEU A 63 9.51 3.62 -21.72
CA LEU A 63 10.35 2.46 -21.46
C LEU A 63 9.58 1.15 -21.64
N HIS A 64 8.35 1.06 -21.13
CA HIS A 64 7.52 -0.13 -21.27
C HIS A 64 7.20 -0.45 -22.75
N ILE A 65 6.88 0.57 -23.56
CA ILE A 65 6.67 0.40 -25.00
C ILE A 65 7.94 -0.09 -25.70
N ILE A 66 9.09 0.50 -25.35
CA ILE A 66 10.37 0.09 -25.93
C ILE A 66 10.68 -1.36 -25.57
N GLU A 67 10.54 -1.77 -24.30
CA GLU A 67 10.78 -3.14 -23.85
C GLU A 67 9.85 -4.15 -24.53
N ALA A 68 8.55 -3.85 -24.62
CA ALA A 68 7.57 -4.71 -25.29
C ALA A 68 7.85 -4.84 -26.80
N PHE A 69 8.35 -3.78 -27.45
CA PHE A 69 8.62 -3.77 -28.89
C PHE A 69 10.01 -4.30 -29.26
N THR A 70 10.99 -4.23 -28.36
CA THR A 70 12.38 -4.69 -28.57
C THR A 70 12.50 -6.10 -29.17
N PRO A 71 11.79 -7.14 -28.69
CA PRO A 71 11.91 -8.47 -29.28
C PRO A 71 11.43 -8.51 -30.74
N TYR A 72 10.34 -7.81 -31.07
CA TYR A 72 9.85 -7.71 -32.45
C TYR A 72 10.81 -6.93 -33.34
N LEU A 73 11.37 -5.83 -32.84
CA LEU A 73 12.38 -5.05 -33.55
C LEU A 73 13.61 -5.90 -33.88
N ALA A 74 14.09 -6.74 -32.96
CA ALA A 74 15.20 -7.65 -33.21
C ALA A 74 14.90 -8.63 -34.36
N VAL A 75 13.70 -9.23 -34.39
CA VAL A 75 13.28 -10.13 -35.48
C VAL A 75 13.20 -9.40 -36.81
N ILE A 76 12.56 -8.22 -36.85
CA ILE A 76 12.45 -7.40 -38.06
C ILE A 76 13.84 -7.02 -38.57
N LEU A 77 14.75 -6.61 -37.68
CA LEU A 77 16.13 -6.30 -38.03
C LEU A 77 16.84 -7.51 -38.62
N VAL A 78 16.76 -8.69 -38.00
CA VAL A 78 17.39 -9.91 -38.53
C VAL A 78 16.87 -10.24 -39.93
N ILE A 79 15.55 -10.17 -40.15
CA ILE A 79 14.94 -10.42 -41.46
C ILE A 79 15.42 -9.38 -42.48
N LEU A 80 15.44 -8.10 -42.10
CA LEU A 80 15.88 -7.01 -42.96
C LEU A 80 17.37 -7.09 -43.30
N PHE A 81 18.21 -7.51 -42.35
CA PHE A 81 19.66 -7.64 -42.49
C PHE A 81 20.10 -8.98 -43.10
N HIS A 82 19.20 -9.95 -43.23
CA HIS A 82 19.53 -11.26 -43.76
C HIS A 82 20.27 -11.18 -45.12
N PRO A 83 19.85 -10.34 -46.09
CA PRO A 83 20.56 -10.17 -47.36
C PRO A 83 21.95 -9.52 -47.20
N GLU A 84 22.11 -8.57 -46.29
CA GLU A 84 23.36 -7.82 -46.09
C GLU A 84 24.39 -8.58 -45.31
N LEU A 85 23.99 -9.35 -44.29
CA LEU A 85 24.89 -10.26 -43.59
C LEU A 85 25.45 -11.29 -44.56
N ARG A 86 24.58 -11.83 -45.45
CA ARG A 86 25.02 -12.70 -46.54
C ARG A 86 26.06 -12.00 -47.41
N ARG A 87 25.77 -10.81 -47.94
CA ARG A 87 26.70 -10.02 -48.78
C ARG A 87 28.00 -9.65 -48.06
N GLY A 88 27.94 -9.28 -46.79
CA GLY A 88 29.09 -8.89 -45.97
C GLY A 88 30.02 -10.06 -45.66
N ILE A 89 29.47 -11.25 -45.41
CA ILE A 89 30.24 -12.49 -45.26
C ILE A 89 30.92 -12.87 -46.59
N THR A 90 30.25 -12.69 -47.73
CA THR A 90 30.90 -12.89 -49.04
C THR A 90 32.08 -11.94 -49.22
N ARG A 91 31.94 -10.66 -48.82
CA ARG A 91 33.02 -9.65 -48.85
C ARG A 91 34.18 -10.00 -47.92
N LEU A 92 33.90 -10.45 -46.69
CA LEU A 92 34.91 -10.86 -45.71
C LEU A 92 35.62 -12.16 -46.10
N GLY A 93 34.92 -13.09 -46.78
CA GLY A 93 35.48 -14.36 -47.23
C GLY A 93 36.46 -14.25 -48.42
N GLN A 94 36.34 -13.20 -49.24
CA GLN A 94 37.21 -12.99 -50.41
C GLN A 94 38.38 -12.04 -50.15
N GLN A 95 38.47 -11.43 -48.97
CA GLN A 95 39.50 -10.44 -48.63
C GLN A 95 40.90 -11.01 -48.35
N ARG A 96 41.19 -12.25 -48.79
CA ARG A 96 42.51 -12.89 -48.59
C ARG A 96 43.43 -12.93 -49.80
N ARG A 97 43.10 -12.39 -50.98
CA ARG A 97 43.99 -12.57 -52.16
C ARG A 97 44.25 -11.43 -53.14
N PHE A 98 43.83 -10.17 -52.99
CA PHE A 98 44.12 -9.19 -54.06
C PHE A 98 44.47 -7.74 -53.64
N ALA A 99 45.12 -7.54 -52.50
CA ALA A 99 45.68 -6.24 -52.14
C ALA A 99 47.17 -6.05 -52.52
N ARG A 100 47.80 -7.01 -53.24
CA ARG A 100 49.26 -7.00 -53.47
C ARG A 100 49.71 -6.95 -54.94
N LEU A 101 48.80 -6.71 -55.90
CA LEU A 101 49.15 -6.63 -57.33
C LEU A 101 48.59 -5.40 -58.08
N ILE A 102 47.93 -4.47 -57.39
CA ILE A 102 47.37 -3.25 -58.01
C ILE A 102 48.35 -2.08 -57.84
N SER A 103 49.54 -2.19 -58.42
CA SER A 103 50.38 -1.01 -58.73
C SER A 103 50.96 -1.04 -60.15
N GLN A 104 50.51 -1.96 -61.00
CA GLN A 104 50.85 -2.00 -62.42
C GLN A 104 49.65 -2.39 -63.28
N ARG A 105 48.51 -1.68 -63.17
CA ARG A 105 47.64 -1.57 -64.35
C ARG A 105 48.47 -0.83 -65.40
N LYS A 106 48.94 -1.53 -66.44
CA LYS A 106 49.67 -0.92 -67.55
C LYS A 106 48.88 0.31 -68.01
N LYS A 107 49.53 1.48 -68.08
CA LYS A 107 48.93 2.75 -68.55
C LYS A 107 48.15 2.60 -69.87
N GLY A 108 48.45 1.56 -70.66
CA GLY A 108 47.87 1.25 -71.95
C GLY A 108 46.43 0.71 -71.97
N THR A 109 45.92 0.01 -70.95
CA THR A 109 44.58 -0.63 -71.05
C THR A 109 43.45 0.38 -71.31
N VAL A 110 43.44 1.50 -70.58
CA VAL A 110 42.43 2.55 -70.75
C VAL A 110 42.58 3.24 -72.10
N THR A 111 43.82 3.43 -72.56
CA THR A 111 44.12 3.99 -73.88
C THR A 111 43.65 3.05 -75.00
N GLU A 112 43.90 1.74 -74.89
CA GLU A 112 43.43 0.72 -75.85
C GLU A 112 41.89 0.67 -75.93
N VAL A 113 41.20 0.71 -74.78
CA VAL A 113 39.72 0.75 -74.75
C VAL A 113 39.19 2.06 -75.32
N ALA A 114 39.79 3.20 -74.98
CA ALA A 114 39.38 4.50 -75.51
C ALA A 114 39.55 4.56 -77.03
N GLN A 115 40.68 4.06 -77.56
CA GLN A 115 40.89 3.96 -79.00
C GLN A 115 39.94 2.96 -79.68
N ALA A 116 39.60 1.85 -79.03
CA ALA A 116 38.60 0.91 -79.53
C ALA A 116 37.22 1.56 -79.59
N ALA A 117 36.81 2.23 -78.51
CA ALA A 117 35.53 2.95 -78.41
C ALA A 117 35.41 4.03 -79.49
N ARG A 118 36.45 4.84 -79.72
CA ARG A 118 36.49 5.84 -80.80
C ARG A 118 36.28 5.22 -82.18
N ALA A 119 36.93 4.09 -82.45
CA ALA A 119 36.82 3.41 -83.73
C ALA A 119 35.49 2.68 -83.93
N MET A 120 34.89 2.16 -82.85
CA MET A 120 33.55 1.57 -82.88
C MET A 120 32.48 2.65 -83.03
N ALA A 121 32.65 3.80 -82.37
CA ALA A 121 31.78 4.97 -82.49
C ALA A 121 31.72 5.50 -83.93
N SER A 122 32.87 5.66 -84.60
CA SER A 122 32.90 6.15 -85.99
C SER A 122 32.26 5.20 -87.00
N ARG A 123 32.20 3.90 -86.67
CA ARG A 123 31.55 2.85 -87.48
C ARG A 123 30.14 2.50 -87.00
N ARG A 124 29.65 3.14 -85.93
CA ARG A 124 28.38 2.82 -85.24
C ARG A 124 28.26 1.34 -84.84
N HIS A 125 29.37 0.73 -84.44
CA HIS A 125 29.35 -0.60 -83.85
C HIS A 125 28.99 -0.50 -82.37
N GLY A 126 27.90 -1.16 -81.97
CA GLY A 126 27.46 -1.19 -80.58
C GLY A 126 28.46 -1.94 -79.68
N ALA A 127 28.82 -1.33 -78.56
CA ALA A 127 29.75 -1.94 -77.61
C ALA A 127 29.27 -1.75 -76.16
N LEU A 128 29.59 -2.70 -75.30
CA LEU A 128 29.23 -2.70 -73.88
C LEU A 128 30.35 -3.33 -73.06
N ILE A 129 31.16 -2.51 -72.40
CA ILE A 129 32.39 -2.91 -71.71
C ILE A 129 32.25 -2.56 -70.23
N ALA A 130 32.16 -3.57 -69.37
CA ALA A 130 32.06 -3.43 -67.92
C ALA A 130 33.42 -3.63 -67.26
N PHE A 131 33.87 -2.65 -66.49
CA PHE A 131 35.12 -2.69 -65.73
C PHE A 131 34.85 -3.07 -64.28
N GLN A 132 35.47 -4.17 -63.86
CA GLN A 132 35.46 -4.63 -62.47
C GLN A 132 36.27 -3.68 -61.57
N ARG A 133 35.70 -3.41 -60.40
CA ARG A 133 36.30 -2.57 -59.34
C ARG A 133 36.36 -3.37 -58.03
N GLU A 134 35.79 -2.87 -56.94
CA GLU A 134 35.86 -3.53 -55.64
C GLU A 134 34.92 -4.74 -55.57
N MET A 135 33.76 -4.67 -56.23
CA MET A 135 32.85 -5.81 -56.33
C MET A 135 33.22 -6.69 -57.54
N PRO A 136 33.42 -8.01 -57.33
CA PRO A 136 33.68 -8.94 -58.43
C PRO A 136 32.46 -9.10 -59.33
N LEU A 137 32.68 -9.25 -60.62
CA LEU A 137 31.63 -9.42 -61.63
C LEU A 137 31.39 -10.89 -62.02
N ASP A 138 31.89 -11.83 -61.21
CA ASP A 138 31.83 -13.28 -61.45
C ASP A 138 30.42 -13.82 -61.73
N ALA A 139 29.41 -13.23 -61.08
CA ALA A 139 28.01 -13.63 -61.25
C ALA A 139 27.50 -13.45 -62.70
N TRP A 140 28.06 -12.50 -63.45
CA TRP A 140 27.68 -12.19 -64.83
C TRP A 140 28.65 -12.76 -65.86
N SER A 141 29.87 -13.13 -65.47
CA SER A 141 30.83 -13.81 -66.33
C SER A 141 30.69 -15.34 -66.30
N ALA A 142 30.13 -15.93 -65.23
CA ALA A 142 30.08 -17.38 -65.03
C ALA A 142 29.47 -18.18 -66.19
N ASN A 143 28.41 -17.66 -66.83
CA ASN A 143 27.72 -18.32 -67.95
C ASN A 143 28.07 -17.70 -69.33
N ALA A 144 29.16 -16.93 -69.40
CA ALA A 144 29.59 -16.22 -70.60
C ALA A 144 30.81 -16.91 -71.28
N ALA A 145 31.17 -16.45 -72.48
CA ALA A 145 32.32 -16.98 -73.19
C ALA A 145 33.61 -16.46 -72.55
N HIS A 146 34.28 -17.30 -71.78
CA HIS A 146 35.54 -16.96 -71.11
C HIS A 146 36.67 -16.84 -72.14
N LEU A 147 37.38 -15.71 -72.08
CA LEU A 147 38.47 -15.40 -73.02
C LEU A 147 39.83 -15.36 -72.34
N ASP A 148 39.89 -14.80 -71.13
CA ASP A 148 41.12 -14.53 -70.39
C ASP A 148 42.26 -13.96 -71.26
N ALA A 149 41.96 -12.87 -71.98
CA ALA A 149 42.87 -12.27 -72.96
C ALA A 149 43.35 -10.88 -72.55
N GLU A 150 44.57 -10.48 -72.92
CA GLU A 150 45.05 -9.11 -72.69
C GLU A 150 44.19 -8.10 -73.48
N VAL A 151 43.82 -6.99 -72.84
CA VAL A 151 43.00 -5.96 -73.48
C VAL A 151 43.79 -5.30 -74.60
N SER A 152 43.29 -5.41 -75.83
CA SER A 152 43.82 -4.71 -77.00
C SER A 152 42.69 -4.14 -77.85
N LYS A 153 42.97 -3.03 -78.53
CA LYS A 153 42.01 -2.36 -79.42
C LYS A 153 41.45 -3.29 -80.50
N LEU A 154 42.31 -4.09 -81.13
CA LEU A 154 41.91 -5.00 -82.21
C LEU A 154 41.00 -6.11 -81.69
N LEU A 155 41.29 -6.66 -80.50
CA LEU A 155 40.46 -7.70 -79.90
C LEU A 155 39.07 -7.17 -79.55
N LEU A 156 38.98 -5.98 -78.94
CA LEU A 156 37.69 -5.35 -78.63
C LEU A 156 36.87 -5.06 -79.89
N GLN A 157 37.51 -4.55 -80.94
CA GLN A 157 36.85 -4.33 -82.24
C GLN A 157 36.36 -5.63 -82.88
N SER A 158 37.10 -6.74 -82.71
CA SER A 158 36.73 -8.05 -83.23
C SER A 158 35.56 -8.67 -82.44
N ILE A 159 35.55 -8.52 -81.11
CA ILE A 159 34.45 -9.00 -80.27
C ILE A 159 33.14 -8.28 -80.65
N PHE A 160 33.17 -6.95 -80.75
CA PHE A 160 31.99 -6.14 -81.09
C PHE A 160 31.77 -5.96 -82.60
N HIS A 161 32.39 -6.77 -83.45
CA HIS A 161 32.09 -6.74 -84.87
C HIS A 161 30.66 -7.25 -85.12
N PRO A 162 29.79 -6.51 -85.83
CA PRO A 162 28.43 -6.95 -86.12
C PRO A 162 28.42 -8.34 -86.77
N GLY A 163 27.65 -9.28 -86.21
CA GLY A 163 27.57 -10.66 -86.70
C GLY A 163 28.60 -11.64 -86.11
N SER A 164 29.52 -11.19 -85.25
CA SER A 164 30.42 -12.07 -84.48
C SER A 164 29.63 -12.86 -83.42
N ALA A 165 29.99 -14.11 -83.11
CA ALA A 165 29.31 -14.85 -82.03
C ALA A 165 29.42 -14.18 -80.64
N LEU A 166 30.41 -13.29 -80.45
CA LEU A 166 30.71 -12.65 -79.16
C LEU A 166 30.17 -11.22 -79.02
N HIS A 167 29.55 -10.66 -80.07
CA HIS A 167 29.14 -9.24 -80.08
C HIS A 167 27.84 -8.97 -79.29
N ASP A 168 27.07 -10.02 -79.00
CA ASP A 168 25.79 -9.91 -78.32
C ASP A 168 25.98 -10.09 -76.80
N GLY A 169 25.92 -8.97 -76.07
CA GLY A 169 26.17 -8.91 -74.63
C GLY A 169 27.34 -8.00 -74.25
N ALA A 170 27.77 -8.10 -73.00
CA ALA A 170 28.84 -7.29 -72.44
C ALA A 170 30.19 -8.01 -72.42
N VAL A 171 31.26 -7.22 -72.46
CA VAL A 171 32.61 -7.67 -72.16
C VAL A 171 32.94 -7.26 -70.72
N VAL A 172 33.40 -8.20 -69.91
CA VAL A 172 33.86 -7.94 -68.54
C VAL A 172 35.39 -7.85 -68.53
N VAL A 173 35.90 -6.72 -68.05
CA VAL A 173 37.32 -6.43 -67.92
C VAL A 173 37.70 -6.38 -66.45
N ASP A 174 38.68 -7.19 -66.05
CA ASP A 174 39.31 -7.13 -64.73
C ASP A 174 40.80 -6.80 -64.89
N GLY A 175 41.24 -5.72 -64.25
CA GLY A 175 42.60 -5.22 -64.41
C GLY A 175 42.92 -4.84 -65.87
N ASP A 176 43.83 -5.58 -66.48
CA ASP A 176 44.31 -5.45 -67.86
C ASP A 176 43.84 -6.61 -68.77
N ARG A 177 42.93 -7.46 -68.28
CA ARG A 177 42.44 -8.65 -68.99
C ARG A 177 40.94 -8.63 -69.22
N ILE A 178 40.53 -9.14 -70.38
CA ILE A 178 39.16 -9.48 -70.71
C ILE A 178 38.86 -10.85 -70.10
N VAL A 179 38.03 -10.88 -69.06
CA VAL A 179 37.64 -12.12 -68.37
C VAL A 179 36.69 -12.94 -69.25
N ALA A 180 35.62 -12.31 -69.73
CA ALA A 180 34.61 -12.94 -70.56
C ALA A 180 33.94 -11.94 -71.53
N ALA A 181 33.39 -12.47 -72.62
CA ALA A 181 32.56 -11.76 -73.59
C ALA A 181 31.18 -12.42 -73.70
N ALA A 182 30.21 -11.73 -74.32
CA ALA A 182 28.81 -12.14 -74.36
C ALA A 182 28.17 -12.32 -72.96
N CYS A 183 28.57 -11.48 -71.99
CA CYS A 183 28.02 -11.50 -70.64
C CYS A 183 26.62 -10.88 -70.62
N LEU A 184 25.66 -11.57 -70.00
CA LEU A 184 24.30 -11.07 -69.81
C LEU A 184 24.24 -10.21 -68.55
N LEU A 185 23.98 -8.92 -68.72
CA LEU A 185 23.89 -7.95 -67.63
C LEU A 185 22.43 -7.70 -67.22
N PRO A 186 22.16 -7.33 -65.95
CA PRO A 186 20.82 -7.02 -65.49
C PRO A 186 20.33 -5.71 -66.12
N LEU A 187 19.04 -5.65 -66.45
CA LEU A 187 18.43 -4.45 -67.03
C LEU A 187 17.80 -3.61 -65.92
N THR A 188 18.04 -2.29 -65.94
CA THR A 188 17.33 -1.36 -65.05
C THR A 188 15.80 -1.43 -65.25
N GLU A 189 15.08 -1.32 -64.14
CA GLU A 189 13.61 -1.14 -64.08
C GLU A 189 13.21 0.35 -63.97
N SER A 190 14.17 1.27 -63.97
CA SER A 190 13.88 2.70 -63.83
C SER A 190 13.06 3.25 -65.01
N ILE A 191 11.87 3.78 -64.70
CA ILE A 191 10.89 4.25 -65.69
C ILE A 191 11.34 5.56 -66.37
N GLU A 192 12.07 6.43 -65.65
CA GLU A 192 12.50 7.76 -66.14
C GLU A 192 13.42 7.71 -67.38
N ILE A 193 14.15 6.61 -67.58
CA ILE A 193 15.12 6.45 -68.69
C ILE A 193 14.54 5.60 -69.84
N SER A 194 13.42 4.91 -69.59
CA SER A 194 12.89 3.83 -70.44
C SER A 194 12.39 4.22 -71.84
N LYS A 195 12.14 5.51 -72.10
CA LYS A 195 11.46 5.94 -73.34
C LYS A 195 12.38 6.30 -74.50
N SER A 196 13.70 6.43 -74.28
CA SER A 196 14.64 6.93 -75.31
C SER A 196 15.95 6.16 -75.40
N THR A 197 16.06 4.98 -74.78
CA THR A 197 17.37 4.32 -74.61
C THR A 197 17.32 2.81 -74.85
N GLY A 198 18.23 2.31 -75.70
CA GLY A 198 18.30 0.90 -76.10
C GLY A 198 18.72 -0.08 -74.99
N THR A 199 18.61 -1.38 -75.26
CA THR A 199 18.85 -2.49 -74.31
C THR A 199 20.24 -2.45 -73.68
N ARG A 200 21.30 -2.12 -74.44
CA ARG A 200 22.67 -2.00 -73.92
C ARG A 200 22.83 -0.90 -72.87
N HIS A 201 22.10 0.21 -72.99
CA HIS A 201 22.14 1.27 -71.98
C HIS A 201 21.39 0.87 -70.72
N ARG A 202 20.27 0.17 -70.87
CA ARG A 202 19.53 -0.40 -69.73
C ARG A 202 20.36 -1.44 -68.97
N ALA A 203 21.13 -2.24 -69.71
CA ALA A 203 22.09 -3.20 -69.17
C ALA A 203 23.25 -2.51 -68.43
N ALA A 204 23.82 -1.44 -68.99
CA ALA A 204 24.84 -0.65 -68.32
C ALA A 204 24.33 -0.03 -67.01
N LEU A 205 23.11 0.52 -67.04
CA LEU A 205 22.50 1.12 -65.85
C LEU A 205 22.20 0.07 -64.79
N GLY A 206 21.55 -1.04 -65.16
CA GLY A 206 21.21 -2.11 -64.22
C GLY A 206 22.44 -2.69 -63.53
N LEU A 207 23.53 -2.92 -64.28
CA LEU A 207 24.78 -3.39 -63.66
C LEU A 207 25.35 -2.36 -62.66
N THR A 208 25.35 -1.07 -63.00
CA THR A 208 25.93 -0.03 -62.13
C THR A 208 25.00 0.43 -61.00
N GLU A 209 23.73 0.02 -61.02
CA GLU A 209 22.80 0.15 -59.88
C GLU A 209 23.11 -0.92 -58.80
N GLU A 210 23.50 -2.12 -59.22
CA GLU A 210 23.81 -3.24 -58.34
C GLU A 210 25.28 -3.29 -57.89
N THR A 211 26.20 -2.72 -58.68
CA THR A 211 27.65 -2.81 -58.48
C THR A 211 28.35 -1.46 -58.54
N ASP A 212 29.62 -1.42 -58.13
CA ASP A 212 30.49 -0.25 -58.24
C ASP A 212 31.22 -0.20 -59.59
N ALA A 213 30.88 -1.09 -60.52
CA ALA A 213 31.49 -1.15 -61.84
C ALA A 213 31.37 0.18 -62.59
N VAL A 214 32.28 0.38 -63.54
CA VAL A 214 32.17 1.43 -64.56
C VAL A 214 31.88 0.75 -65.87
N VAL A 215 30.86 1.20 -66.58
CA VAL A 215 30.48 0.61 -67.87
C VAL A 215 30.67 1.65 -68.96
N LEU A 216 31.49 1.34 -69.97
CA LEU A 216 31.59 2.11 -71.20
C LEU A 216 30.69 1.48 -72.25
N LEU A 217 29.86 2.28 -72.90
CA LEU A 217 29.00 1.80 -73.96
C LEU A 217 29.09 2.70 -75.19
N VAL A 218 28.90 2.09 -76.36
CA VAL A 218 28.80 2.77 -77.66
C VAL A 218 27.44 2.44 -78.25
N SER A 219 26.68 3.48 -78.63
CA SER A 219 25.37 3.33 -79.26
C SER A 219 25.49 2.81 -80.68
N GLU A 220 24.75 1.74 -81.02
CA GLU A 220 24.67 1.23 -82.40
C GLU A 220 23.83 2.13 -83.32
N GLU A 221 22.90 2.90 -82.75
CA GLU A 221 22.02 3.79 -83.52
C GLU A 221 22.74 5.11 -83.86
N THR A 222 23.39 5.70 -82.86
CA THR A 222 23.94 7.07 -82.94
C THR A 222 25.46 7.11 -83.00
N GLY A 223 26.17 6.03 -82.63
CA GLY A 223 27.61 6.04 -82.44
C GLY A 223 28.08 6.79 -81.18
N ALA A 224 27.16 7.36 -80.39
CA ALA A 224 27.51 8.11 -79.18
C ALA A 224 28.14 7.20 -78.12
N VAL A 225 29.23 7.67 -77.50
CA VAL A 225 29.89 6.98 -76.39
C VAL A 225 29.30 7.49 -75.08
N SER A 226 28.90 6.59 -74.18
CA SER A 226 28.43 6.95 -72.85
C SER A 226 29.18 6.16 -71.78
N LEU A 227 29.26 6.75 -70.59
CA LEU A 227 29.82 6.09 -69.41
C LEU A 227 28.73 5.95 -68.36
N CYS A 228 28.66 4.80 -67.71
CA CYS A 228 27.69 4.55 -66.65
C CYS A 228 28.42 4.14 -65.37
N HIS A 229 28.07 4.78 -64.25
CA HIS A 229 28.64 4.49 -62.94
C HIS A 229 27.66 4.91 -61.84
N GLN A 230 27.46 4.04 -60.84
CA GLN A 230 26.54 4.26 -59.71
C GLN A 230 25.11 4.65 -60.14
N GLY A 231 24.57 4.00 -61.18
CA GLY A 231 23.22 4.29 -61.68
C GLY A 231 23.08 5.66 -62.34
N VAL A 232 24.20 6.32 -62.70
CA VAL A 232 24.19 7.58 -63.45
C VAL A 232 24.79 7.34 -64.84
N LEU A 233 24.08 7.80 -65.87
CA LEU A 233 24.49 7.71 -67.27
C LEU A 233 25.04 9.07 -67.75
N ASP A 234 26.36 9.13 -67.97
CA ASP A 234 27.09 10.24 -68.57
C ASP A 234 27.03 10.09 -70.09
N ARG A 235 26.08 10.79 -70.72
CA ARG A 235 25.77 10.66 -72.15
C ARG A 235 26.69 11.51 -73.01
N ASP A 236 26.95 11.00 -74.22
CA ASP A 236 27.63 11.74 -75.30
C ASP A 236 29.00 12.30 -74.90
N VAL A 237 29.85 11.41 -74.38
CA VAL A 237 31.22 11.73 -74.04
C VAL A 237 32.02 11.97 -75.33
N HIS A 238 32.43 13.23 -75.52
CA HIS A 238 33.27 13.62 -76.66
C HIS A 238 34.49 12.71 -76.83
N SER A 239 34.81 12.36 -78.09
CA SER A 239 35.89 11.42 -78.46
C SER A 239 37.21 11.70 -77.74
N ASP A 240 37.59 12.96 -77.63
CA ASP A 240 38.86 13.38 -77.05
C ASP A 240 38.90 13.18 -75.52
N LYS A 241 37.73 13.23 -74.87
CA LYS A 241 37.57 13.12 -73.41
C LYS A 241 37.24 11.71 -72.90
N ILE A 242 37.09 10.72 -73.79
CA ILE A 242 36.76 9.33 -73.39
C ILE A 242 37.81 8.78 -72.42
N GLU A 243 39.10 8.97 -72.73
CA GLU A 243 40.19 8.43 -71.93
C GLU A 243 40.30 9.07 -70.54
N SER A 244 40.26 10.41 -70.47
CA SER A 244 40.32 11.14 -69.21
C SER A 244 39.09 10.87 -68.33
N ARG A 245 37.88 10.86 -68.91
CA ARG A 245 36.65 10.54 -68.18
C ARG A 245 36.65 9.11 -67.66
N LEU A 246 37.09 8.14 -68.48
CA LEU A 246 37.18 6.74 -68.05
C LEU A 246 38.22 6.58 -66.92
N ARG A 247 39.40 7.23 -67.02
CA ARG A 247 40.40 7.23 -65.94
C ARG A 247 39.86 7.82 -64.65
N ALA A 248 39.19 8.97 -64.72
CA ALA A 248 38.59 9.62 -63.56
C ALA A 248 37.57 8.71 -62.85
N ARG A 249 36.71 8.01 -63.62
CA ARG A 249 35.73 7.06 -63.05
C ARG A 249 36.36 5.79 -62.48
N LEU A 250 37.52 5.38 -63.00
CA LEU A 250 38.29 4.25 -62.50
C LEU A 250 39.27 4.61 -61.37
N GLY A 251 39.37 5.89 -60.97
CA GLY A 251 40.28 6.35 -59.93
C GLY A 251 41.76 6.30 -60.32
N LEU A 252 42.06 6.39 -61.62
CA LEU A 252 43.43 6.41 -62.16
C LEU A 252 43.94 7.84 -62.29
N PRO A 253 45.24 8.11 -62.05
CA PRO A 253 45.82 9.44 -62.20
C PRO A 253 45.64 9.95 -63.65
N GLU A 254 45.27 11.23 -63.79
CA GLU A 254 45.14 11.89 -65.09
C GLU A 254 46.51 11.96 -65.79
N LEU A 255 46.50 11.93 -67.12
CA LEU A 255 47.69 12.32 -67.88
C LEU A 255 47.76 13.85 -67.81
N ASP A 256 48.92 14.37 -67.43
CA ASP A 256 49.20 15.80 -67.39
C ASP A 256 48.97 16.41 -68.78
N GLU A 257 47.80 17.01 -68.99
CA GLU A 257 47.54 17.93 -70.10
C GLU A 257 47.22 19.30 -69.52
N GLU A 258 48.13 20.24 -69.78
CA GLU A 258 48.01 21.66 -69.52
C GLU A 258 46.76 22.24 -70.21
N SER A 259 45.84 22.82 -69.44
CA SER A 259 45.33 24.19 -69.60
C SER A 259 43.90 24.41 -69.07
N GLN A 260 43.83 25.38 -68.14
CA GLN A 260 42.85 26.48 -68.02
C GLN A 260 41.35 26.20 -67.79
N GLY A 261 40.83 26.75 -66.69
CA GLY A 261 39.45 27.26 -66.60
C GLY A 261 38.70 27.02 -65.29
N SER A 262 38.80 27.99 -64.38
CA SER A 262 37.96 28.39 -63.20
C SER A 262 36.48 27.93 -63.15
N PRO A 263 35.81 27.85 -61.96
CA PRO A 263 35.63 29.01 -61.08
C PRO A 263 35.56 28.80 -59.56
N SER A 264 35.51 29.98 -58.93
CA SER A 264 35.54 30.43 -57.55
C SER A 264 34.57 29.77 -56.57
N LEU A 265 35.05 29.66 -55.34
CA LEU A 265 34.31 29.38 -54.12
C LEU A 265 33.75 30.69 -53.55
N GLU A 266 32.49 31.00 -53.86
CA GLU A 266 31.66 31.94 -53.10
C GLU A 266 30.24 31.38 -53.08
N ASP A 267 29.89 30.64 -52.03
CA ASP A 267 28.79 30.98 -51.10
C ASP A 267 28.59 29.82 -50.10
N ARG A 268 29.07 30.00 -48.86
CA ARG A 268 28.67 29.18 -47.71
C ARG A 268 28.25 30.09 -46.56
N GLY A 269 27.17 30.82 -46.80
CA GLY A 269 26.34 31.46 -45.76
C GLY A 269 25.15 30.57 -45.40
N LEU A 270 25.05 30.16 -44.15
CA LEU A 270 24.01 29.28 -43.62
C LEU A 270 22.60 29.86 -43.77
N SER A 271 21.64 28.99 -44.12
CA SER A 271 20.24 29.17 -43.74
C SER A 271 19.74 27.95 -42.95
N LEU A 272 20.05 27.93 -41.65
CA LEU A 272 19.46 27.02 -40.66
C LEU A 272 17.92 27.07 -40.70
N LYS A 273 17.33 28.22 -41.07
CA LYS A 273 15.88 28.37 -41.21
C LYS A 273 15.30 27.62 -42.41
N SER A 274 16.00 27.52 -43.55
CA SER A 274 15.47 26.74 -44.68
C SER A 274 15.57 25.24 -44.42
N TRP A 275 16.61 24.79 -43.71
CA TRP A 275 16.72 23.41 -43.23
C TRP A 275 15.61 23.06 -42.24
N ILE A 276 15.25 23.96 -41.31
CA ILE A 276 14.13 23.76 -40.37
C ILE A 276 12.78 23.78 -41.09
N VAL A 277 12.54 24.72 -42.02
CA VAL A 277 11.26 24.81 -42.75
C VAL A 277 11.08 23.66 -43.74
N ALA A 278 12.15 23.20 -44.39
CA ALA A 278 12.15 21.99 -45.22
C ALA A 278 11.93 20.72 -44.38
N LEU A 279 12.36 20.72 -43.11
CA LEU A 279 12.05 19.65 -42.16
C LEU A 279 10.55 19.56 -41.87
N PHE A 280 9.78 20.66 -42.01
CA PHE A 280 8.35 20.72 -41.74
C PHE A 280 7.45 20.50 -42.96
N SER A 281 7.86 20.89 -44.17
CA SER A 281 6.95 20.96 -45.34
C SER A 281 6.84 19.70 -46.21
N GLN A 282 7.75 18.73 -46.08
CA GLN A 282 7.61 17.43 -46.75
C GLN A 282 7.10 16.36 -45.78
N ASP A 283 6.18 15.50 -46.26
CA ASP A 283 5.59 14.35 -45.56
C ASP A 283 4.64 14.64 -44.37
N LEU A 284 3.78 15.66 -44.49
CA LEU A 284 2.77 16.03 -43.46
C LEU A 284 1.84 14.85 -43.08
N LEU A 285 1.43 14.07 -44.09
CA LEU A 285 0.57 12.89 -43.91
C LEU A 285 1.22 11.79 -43.06
N ARG A 286 2.56 11.67 -43.14
CA ARG A 286 3.32 10.63 -42.42
C ARG A 286 3.66 11.05 -41.00
N LYS A 287 3.91 12.35 -40.79
CA LYS A 287 4.04 12.91 -39.44
C LYS A 287 2.73 12.78 -38.68
N ALA A 288 1.61 13.07 -39.35
CA ALA A 288 0.28 12.82 -38.78
C ALA A 288 0.07 11.32 -38.47
N ALA A 289 0.40 10.41 -39.39
CA ALA A 289 0.32 8.97 -39.14
C ALA A 289 1.22 8.50 -37.98
N ALA A 290 2.44 9.03 -37.86
CA ALA A 290 3.36 8.70 -36.78
C ALA A 290 2.85 9.21 -35.42
N ILE A 291 2.28 10.42 -35.36
CA ILE A 291 1.67 10.97 -34.14
C ILE A 291 0.44 10.16 -33.72
N VAL A 292 -0.41 9.77 -34.67
CA VAL A 292 -1.60 8.93 -34.41
C VAL A 292 -1.19 7.56 -33.89
N LEU A 293 -0.22 6.91 -34.53
CA LEU A 293 0.33 5.63 -34.08
C LEU A 293 1.00 5.74 -32.71
N ALA A 294 1.82 6.76 -32.48
CA ALA A 294 2.47 7.01 -31.19
C ALA A 294 1.42 7.23 -30.08
N SER A 295 0.40 8.03 -30.35
CA SER A 295 -0.69 8.29 -29.41
C SER A 295 -1.49 7.02 -29.11
N GLY A 296 -1.79 6.20 -30.12
CA GLY A 296 -2.49 4.92 -29.93
C GLY A 296 -1.67 3.89 -29.16
N LEU A 297 -0.36 3.80 -29.41
CA LEU A 297 0.57 2.92 -28.69
C LEU A 297 0.72 3.35 -27.23
N ILE A 298 0.88 4.65 -26.97
CA ILE A 298 0.96 5.17 -25.60
C ILE A 298 -0.38 4.95 -24.89
N TYR A 299 -1.52 5.22 -25.54
CA TYR A 299 -2.84 4.95 -24.95
C TYR A 299 -3.03 3.48 -24.56
N ARG A 300 -2.64 2.55 -25.44
CA ARG A 300 -2.72 1.11 -25.14
C ARG A 300 -1.72 0.67 -24.07
N SER A 301 -0.50 1.22 -24.09
CA SER A 301 0.53 0.91 -23.08
C SER A 301 0.16 1.44 -21.71
N HIS A 302 -0.45 2.62 -21.65
CA HIS A 302 -0.85 3.26 -20.41
C HIS A 302 -1.83 2.40 -19.60
N GLY A 303 -2.71 1.66 -20.29
CA GLY A 303 -3.62 0.71 -19.67
C GLY A 303 -2.99 -0.64 -19.31
N ALA A 304 -1.76 -0.95 -19.75
CA ALA A 304 -1.12 -2.24 -19.53
C ALA A 304 -0.11 -2.25 -18.35
N ILE A 305 0.24 -1.07 -17.82
CA ILE A 305 1.14 -1.00 -16.66
C ILE A 305 0.43 -1.59 -15.44
N VAL A 306 1.01 -2.68 -14.93
CA VAL A 306 0.62 -3.27 -13.65
C VAL A 306 1.20 -2.39 -12.55
N LEU A 307 0.34 -1.68 -11.84
CA LEU A 307 0.71 -0.85 -10.71
C LEU A 307 0.43 -1.64 -9.43
N ASN A 308 1.35 -1.52 -8.48
CA ASN A 308 1.16 -2.03 -7.12
C ASN A 308 0.80 -0.84 -6.24
N HIS A 309 -0.40 -0.85 -5.68
CA HIS A 309 -0.86 0.21 -4.79
C HIS A 309 -1.33 -0.40 -3.45
N THR A 310 -1.00 0.28 -2.36
CA THR A 310 -1.44 -0.11 -1.03
C THR A 310 -2.48 0.88 -0.54
N TRP A 311 -3.69 0.42 -0.23
CA TRP A 311 -4.75 1.27 0.27
C TRP A 311 -5.04 0.98 1.76
N PRO A 312 -5.19 2.03 2.58
CA PRO A 312 -5.70 1.88 3.93
C PRO A 312 -7.23 1.66 3.89
N VAL A 313 -7.69 0.67 4.63
CA VAL A 313 -9.10 0.36 4.80
C VAL A 313 -9.41 0.34 6.29
N GLN A 314 -10.43 1.08 6.72
CA GLN A 314 -10.86 1.12 8.12
C GLN A 314 -11.87 0.02 8.41
N VAL A 315 -11.65 -0.74 9.47
CA VAL A 315 -12.57 -1.79 9.90
C VAL A 315 -13.82 -1.18 10.52
N ARG A 316 -15.00 -1.65 10.10
CA ARG A 316 -16.29 -1.28 10.69
C ARG A 316 -17.09 -2.53 10.99
N SER A 317 -17.61 -2.65 12.20
CA SER A 317 -18.58 -3.68 12.56
C SER A 317 -20.01 -3.20 12.24
N ARG A 318 -20.81 -4.01 11.55
CA ARG A 318 -22.24 -3.76 11.28
C ARG A 318 -23.04 -5.04 11.52
N VAL A 319 -24.35 -4.92 11.69
CA VAL A 319 -25.25 -6.06 11.87
C VAL A 319 -25.78 -6.50 10.51
N ALA A 320 -25.85 -7.82 10.26
CA ALA A 320 -26.17 -8.40 8.96
C ALA A 320 -27.50 -7.91 8.35
N GLY A 321 -28.48 -7.52 9.16
CA GLY A 321 -29.80 -7.01 8.72
C GLY A 321 -29.76 -5.67 7.96
N SER A 322 -28.65 -4.94 7.98
CA SER A 322 -28.55 -3.58 7.42
C SER A 322 -28.24 -3.48 5.92
N GLY A 323 -28.17 -4.59 5.18
CA GLY A 323 -27.86 -4.54 3.73
C GLY A 323 -26.45 -3.98 3.49
N GLY A 324 -25.42 -4.77 3.81
CA GLY A 324 -24.03 -4.36 3.64
C GLY A 324 -23.62 -4.31 2.17
N VAL A 325 -23.76 -3.15 1.53
CA VAL A 325 -23.01 -2.81 0.31
C VAL A 325 -21.63 -2.32 0.73
N ALA A 326 -20.59 -2.79 0.02
CA ALA A 326 -19.21 -2.40 0.25
C ALA A 326 -19.03 -0.89 0.02
N SER A 327 -18.42 -0.20 0.98
CA SER A 327 -18.19 1.24 0.92
C SER A 327 -16.71 1.56 0.81
N VAL A 328 -16.37 2.54 -0.03
CA VAL A 328 -14.97 2.91 -0.33
C VAL A 328 -14.24 3.26 0.97
N GLY A 329 -13.09 2.61 1.19
CA GLY A 329 -12.23 2.86 2.36
C GLY A 329 -12.65 2.13 3.63
N PHE A 330 -13.69 1.29 3.59
CA PHE A 330 -14.16 0.52 4.74
C PHE A 330 -14.21 -0.98 4.48
N LEU A 331 -13.83 -1.75 5.50
CA LEU A 331 -14.00 -3.19 5.58
C LEU A 331 -15.11 -3.46 6.58
N ASP A 332 -16.31 -3.70 6.06
CA ASP A 332 -17.49 -3.95 6.87
C ASP A 332 -17.58 -5.42 7.27
N ILE A 333 -17.42 -5.71 8.55
CA ILE A 333 -17.63 -7.05 9.12
C ILE A 333 -19.07 -7.11 9.60
N LEU A 334 -19.91 -7.88 8.89
CA LEU A 334 -21.30 -8.11 9.25
C LEU A 334 -21.37 -9.21 10.29
N MET A 335 -21.80 -8.85 11.49
CA MET A 335 -22.00 -9.75 12.62
C MET A 335 -23.37 -10.44 12.51
N PRO A 336 -23.50 -11.69 13.00
CA PRO A 336 -24.74 -12.46 12.91
C PRO A 336 -25.90 -11.78 13.66
N ASP A 337 -25.62 -11.28 14.86
CA ASP A 337 -26.58 -10.61 15.74
C ASP A 337 -25.91 -9.46 16.54
N ASP A 338 -26.71 -8.73 17.32
CA ASP A 338 -26.28 -7.61 18.17
C ASP A 338 -25.50 -8.04 19.42
N SER A 339 -25.43 -9.34 19.71
CA SER A 339 -24.74 -9.86 20.89
C SER A 339 -23.25 -10.08 20.65
N PHE A 340 -22.79 -10.13 19.40
CA PHE A 340 -21.37 -10.24 19.08
C PHE A 340 -20.73 -8.86 18.96
N HIS A 341 -19.54 -8.72 19.55
CA HIS A 341 -18.68 -7.55 19.39
C HIS A 341 -17.30 -7.98 18.88
N LEU A 342 -16.70 -7.13 18.04
CA LEU A 342 -15.39 -7.35 17.45
C LEU A 342 -14.29 -6.86 18.40
N VAL A 343 -13.50 -7.81 18.94
CA VAL A 343 -12.40 -7.52 19.87
C VAL A 343 -11.12 -7.15 19.10
N ALA A 344 -10.85 -7.88 18.03
CA ALA A 344 -9.73 -7.64 17.13
C ALA A 344 -10.13 -8.01 15.70
N PRO A 345 -9.73 -7.23 14.67
CA PRO A 345 -9.22 -5.85 14.75
C PRO A 345 -10.28 -4.89 15.31
N LYS A 346 -9.89 -3.87 16.08
CA LYS A 346 -10.86 -2.94 16.70
C LYS A 346 -11.59 -2.13 15.62
N THR A 347 -12.87 -1.81 15.84
CA THR A 347 -13.60 -0.89 14.97
C THR A 347 -12.86 0.46 14.88
N GLY A 348 -12.62 0.94 13.66
CA GLY A 348 -11.79 2.12 13.36
C GLY A 348 -10.30 1.82 13.14
N GLN A 349 -9.83 0.59 13.37
CA GLN A 349 -8.46 0.19 13.06
C GLN A 349 -8.24 0.18 11.54
N THR A 350 -7.13 0.76 11.10
CA THR A 350 -6.73 0.79 9.70
C THR A 350 -5.90 -0.44 9.34
N ILE A 351 -6.37 -1.21 8.37
CA ILE A 351 -5.64 -2.34 7.77
C ILE A 351 -5.22 -1.95 6.36
N ARG A 352 -4.00 -2.32 5.97
CA ARG A 352 -3.49 -2.05 4.61
C ARG A 352 -3.74 -3.24 3.71
N VAL A 353 -4.37 -2.97 2.58
CA VAL A 353 -4.63 -3.95 1.53
C VAL A 353 -3.70 -3.65 0.36
N TRP A 354 -2.96 -4.67 -0.04
CA TRP A 354 -2.10 -4.65 -1.21
C TRP A 354 -2.90 -5.08 -2.44
N LEU A 355 -2.89 -4.24 -3.47
CA LEU A 355 -3.55 -4.50 -4.75
C LEU A 355 -2.53 -4.43 -5.88
N SER A 356 -2.65 -5.39 -6.78
CA SER A 356 -1.91 -5.43 -8.04
C SER A 356 -2.88 -5.62 -9.19
N GLY A 357 -2.82 -4.73 -10.16
CA GLY A 357 -3.70 -4.70 -11.30
C GLY A 357 -3.27 -3.66 -12.31
N THR A 358 -3.96 -3.62 -13.44
CA THR A 358 -3.67 -2.62 -14.47
C THR A 358 -4.04 -1.22 -13.96
N ARG A 359 -3.34 -0.21 -14.46
CA ARG A 359 -3.62 1.19 -14.12
C ARG A 359 -5.08 1.59 -14.33
N THR A 360 -5.71 1.11 -15.41
CA THR A 360 -7.12 1.40 -15.70
C THR A 360 -8.04 0.81 -14.64
N GLU A 361 -7.78 -0.42 -14.19
CA GLU A 361 -8.55 -1.06 -13.11
C GLU A 361 -8.36 -0.35 -11.76
N ILE A 362 -7.17 0.20 -11.50
CA ILE A 362 -6.86 0.97 -10.29
C ILE A 362 -7.49 2.37 -10.33
N GLU A 363 -7.51 3.03 -11.49
CA GLU A 363 -8.15 4.34 -11.67
C GLU A 363 -9.69 4.23 -11.61
N ASP A 364 -10.28 3.14 -12.11
CA ASP A 364 -11.72 2.86 -12.03
C ASP A 364 -12.22 2.68 -10.58
N LEU A 365 -11.34 2.32 -9.64
CA LEU A 365 -11.67 2.26 -8.21
C LEU A 365 -11.90 3.65 -7.57
N GLY A 366 -11.61 4.74 -8.28
CA GLY A 366 -12.04 6.09 -7.89
C GLY A 366 -11.45 6.62 -6.58
N GLY A 367 -10.39 5.99 -6.05
CA GLY A 367 -9.65 6.49 -4.89
C GLY A 367 -9.60 5.57 -3.66
N GLY A 368 -10.20 4.38 -3.70
CA GLY A 368 -10.04 3.40 -2.62
C GLY A 368 -10.76 2.09 -2.87
N ILE A 369 -10.52 1.12 -1.98
CA ILE A 369 -11.19 -0.18 -1.99
C ILE A 369 -12.06 -0.33 -0.73
N GLY A 370 -13.16 -1.04 -0.86
CA GLY A 370 -14.02 -1.46 0.23
C GLY A 370 -14.38 -2.94 0.10
N GLY A 371 -14.73 -3.56 1.23
CA GLY A 371 -15.13 -4.96 1.26
C GLY A 371 -16.15 -5.23 2.34
N VAL A 372 -16.95 -6.28 2.16
CA VAL A 372 -17.92 -6.76 3.15
C VAL A 372 -17.63 -8.21 3.47
N VAL A 373 -17.50 -8.53 4.75
CA VAL A 373 -17.38 -9.91 5.24
C VAL A 373 -18.70 -10.26 5.90
N ARG A 374 -19.31 -11.39 5.49
CA ARG A 374 -20.50 -11.92 6.15
C ARG A 374 -20.10 -13.08 7.05
N LEU A 375 -20.17 -12.86 8.35
CA LEU A 375 -20.00 -13.93 9.32
C LEU A 375 -21.34 -14.65 9.47
N GLY A 376 -21.36 -15.94 9.16
CA GLY A 376 -22.54 -16.79 9.36
C GLY A 376 -22.65 -17.29 10.80
N ASP A 377 -23.65 -18.13 11.07
CA ASP A 377 -23.91 -18.69 12.40
C ASP A 377 -22.85 -19.73 12.84
N ASP A 378 -22.08 -20.29 11.91
CA ASP A 378 -21.05 -21.31 12.16
C ASP A 378 -19.66 -20.68 12.42
N LEU A 379 -19.56 -19.91 13.49
CA LEU A 379 -18.33 -19.21 13.88
C LEU A 379 -17.40 -20.11 14.72
N PRO A 380 -16.08 -20.09 14.47
CA PRO A 380 -15.12 -20.79 15.31
C PRO A 380 -15.14 -20.25 16.75
N ALA A 381 -15.00 -21.13 17.75
CA ALA A 381 -14.98 -20.77 19.18
C ALA A 381 -13.74 -19.94 19.61
N GLY A 382 -12.91 -19.50 18.68
CA GLY A 382 -11.67 -18.78 18.95
C GLY A 382 -11.21 -17.94 17.76
N PRO A 383 -10.11 -17.19 17.93
CA PRO A 383 -9.65 -16.22 16.95
C PRO A 383 -9.19 -16.91 15.66
N PHE A 384 -9.77 -16.51 14.54
CA PHE A 384 -9.55 -17.09 13.20
C PHE A 384 -8.97 -16.06 12.23
N ASP A 385 -8.35 -16.54 11.16
CA ASP A 385 -7.68 -15.68 10.18
C ASP A 385 -8.64 -15.31 9.04
N LEU A 386 -8.77 -14.01 8.74
CA LEU A 386 -9.61 -13.54 7.62
C LEU A 386 -8.85 -13.68 6.29
N SER A 387 -9.28 -14.60 5.44
CA SER A 387 -8.75 -14.69 4.08
C SER A 387 -9.32 -13.55 3.21
N CYS A 388 -8.53 -13.03 2.26
CA CYS A 388 -9.04 -12.09 1.26
C CYS A 388 -10.15 -12.70 0.38
N ALA A 389 -10.25 -14.03 0.31
CA ALA A 389 -11.27 -14.75 -0.44
C ALA A 389 -12.65 -14.73 0.24
N ASP A 390 -12.69 -14.58 1.56
CA ASP A 390 -13.93 -14.52 2.34
C ASP A 390 -14.56 -13.12 2.32
N VAL A 391 -13.83 -12.14 1.77
CA VAL A 391 -14.26 -10.75 1.64
C VAL A 391 -14.97 -10.55 0.30
N SER A 392 -16.23 -10.11 0.35
CA SER A 392 -16.96 -9.62 -0.83
C SER A 392 -16.52 -8.19 -1.12
N TRP A 393 -15.53 -8.04 -2.01
CA TRP A 393 -15.00 -6.74 -2.45
C TRP A 393 -15.99 -5.97 -3.34
N MET A 394 -15.81 -4.64 -3.43
CA MET A 394 -16.60 -3.76 -4.29
C MET A 394 -16.62 -4.20 -5.77
N SER A 395 -17.69 -3.85 -6.50
CA SER A 395 -17.79 -4.07 -7.95
C SER A 395 -16.63 -3.40 -8.70
N GLY A 396 -15.98 -4.12 -9.61
CA GLY A 396 -14.80 -3.65 -10.36
C GLY A 396 -13.46 -4.22 -9.85
N THR A 397 -13.45 -4.94 -8.73
CA THR A 397 -12.24 -5.56 -8.16
C THR A 397 -11.98 -7.00 -8.62
N SER A 398 -12.84 -7.59 -9.46
CA SER A 398 -12.81 -9.01 -9.83
C SER A 398 -11.55 -9.46 -10.58
N ASN A 399 -10.88 -8.54 -11.25
CA ASN A 399 -9.67 -8.81 -12.02
C ASN A 399 -8.37 -8.45 -11.27
N LEU A 400 -8.49 -7.91 -10.05
CA LEU A 400 -7.35 -7.45 -9.25
C LEU A 400 -6.81 -8.58 -8.38
N ALA A 401 -5.49 -8.67 -8.26
CA ALA A 401 -4.86 -9.53 -7.26
C ALA A 401 -4.81 -8.79 -5.91
N ILE A 402 -5.66 -9.23 -4.98
CA ILE A 402 -5.81 -8.63 -3.65
C ILE A 402 -5.10 -9.47 -2.61
N ARG A 403 -4.25 -8.85 -1.78
CA ARG A 403 -3.56 -9.49 -0.66
C ARG A 403 -3.49 -8.56 0.54
N TRP A 404 -3.27 -9.11 1.74
CA TRP A 404 -2.91 -8.32 2.91
C TRP A 404 -1.45 -7.85 2.81
N ASP A 405 -1.20 -6.56 3.05
CA ASP A 405 0.14 -5.94 2.93
C ASP A 405 1.17 -6.56 3.89
N SER A 406 0.72 -6.97 5.08
CA SER A 406 1.54 -7.63 6.10
C SER A 406 1.97 -9.06 5.74
N GLY A 407 1.45 -9.64 4.64
CA GLY A 407 1.66 -11.04 4.26
C GLY A 407 1.00 -12.07 5.19
N ARG A 408 0.40 -11.63 6.30
CA ARG A 408 -0.38 -12.46 7.24
C ARG A 408 -1.82 -11.96 7.28
N ALA A 409 -2.76 -12.89 7.23
CA ALA A 409 -4.18 -12.59 7.38
C ALA A 409 -4.43 -11.89 8.72
N PRO A 410 -5.28 -10.84 8.77
CA PRO A 410 -5.67 -10.23 10.02
C PRO A 410 -6.52 -11.22 10.80
N ARG A 411 -6.17 -11.36 12.08
CA ARG A 411 -6.86 -12.28 12.99
C ARG A 411 -8.12 -11.61 13.51
N ILE A 412 -9.26 -12.24 13.27
CA ILE A 412 -10.57 -11.83 13.78
C ILE A 412 -10.83 -12.55 15.09
N GLU A 413 -11.15 -11.78 16.12
CA GLU A 413 -11.61 -12.27 17.41
C GLU A 413 -12.95 -11.63 17.74
N LEU A 414 -13.94 -12.48 17.98
CA LEU A 414 -15.30 -12.10 18.32
C LEU A 414 -15.57 -12.51 19.75
N GLN A 415 -16.35 -11.68 20.44
CA GLN A 415 -16.78 -11.96 21.80
C GLN A 415 -18.27 -11.72 21.89
N SER A 416 -19.00 -12.72 22.39
CA SER A 416 -20.43 -12.59 22.65
C SER A 416 -20.66 -11.94 24.01
N TYR A 417 -21.53 -10.95 24.07
CA TYR A 417 -21.94 -10.26 25.28
C TYR A 417 -23.27 -10.84 25.80
N GLY A 418 -23.47 -10.75 27.09
CA GLY A 418 -24.70 -11.16 27.75
C GLY A 418 -24.96 -10.29 28.98
N SER A 419 -26.04 -10.60 29.68
CA SER A 419 -26.32 -10.05 31.00
C SER A 419 -26.40 -11.14 32.04
N LEU A 420 -25.96 -10.83 33.26
CA LEU A 420 -26.02 -11.71 34.43
C LEU A 420 -26.60 -10.92 35.60
N SER A 421 -27.66 -11.43 36.20
CA SER A 421 -28.23 -10.86 37.43
C SER A 421 -27.44 -11.37 38.64
N GLN A 422 -26.90 -10.45 39.43
CA GLN A 422 -26.10 -10.75 40.60
C GLN A 422 -26.68 -10.11 41.86
N ASP A 423 -27.02 -10.94 42.85
CA ASP A 423 -27.43 -10.48 44.17
C ASP A 423 -26.22 -9.97 44.96
N LEU A 424 -26.38 -8.82 45.63
CA LEU A 424 -25.32 -8.22 46.43
C LEU A 424 -25.32 -8.77 47.86
N ARG A 425 -24.12 -9.05 48.37
CA ARG A 425 -23.88 -9.62 49.70
C ARG A 425 -22.71 -8.88 50.33
N GLY A 426 -22.66 -8.88 51.67
CA GLY A 426 -21.57 -8.24 52.41
C GLY A 426 -20.17 -8.73 52.02
N SER A 427 -20.05 -9.98 51.54
CA SER A 427 -18.78 -10.55 51.04
C SER A 427 -18.26 -9.92 49.74
N HIS A 428 -19.08 -9.16 49.01
CA HIS A 428 -18.68 -8.52 47.76
C HIS A 428 -17.98 -7.18 47.97
N VAL A 429 -17.93 -6.66 49.21
CA VAL A 429 -17.26 -5.41 49.56
C VAL A 429 -16.21 -5.70 50.63
N ALA A 430 -14.95 -5.39 50.34
CA ALA A 430 -13.93 -5.37 51.38
C ALA A 430 -14.09 -4.12 52.24
N VAL A 431 -14.36 -4.28 53.54
CA VAL A 431 -14.53 -3.17 54.48
C VAL A 431 -13.25 -3.01 55.31
N ASN A 432 -12.58 -1.88 55.16
CA ASN A 432 -11.38 -1.54 55.91
C ASN A 432 -11.75 -0.76 57.18
N LEU A 433 -11.75 -1.44 58.32
CA LEU A 433 -12.11 -0.87 59.63
C LEU A 433 -10.90 -0.31 60.42
N GLY A 434 -9.69 -0.41 59.88
CA GLY A 434 -8.46 -0.10 60.63
C GLY A 434 -8.28 1.36 61.08
N ALA A 435 -9.09 2.28 60.56
CA ALA A 435 -9.07 3.69 60.93
C ALA A 435 -10.38 4.17 61.57
N LEU A 436 -11.30 3.25 61.92
CA LEU A 436 -12.50 3.56 62.69
C LEU A 436 -12.13 3.87 64.15
N ASP A 437 -12.80 4.85 64.75
CA ASP A 437 -12.67 5.17 66.17
C ASP A 437 -13.06 3.95 67.02
N GLY A 438 -12.25 3.59 68.01
CA GLY A 438 -12.47 2.43 68.87
C GLY A 438 -13.78 2.48 69.67
N HIS A 439 -14.36 3.66 69.87
CA HIS A 439 -15.66 3.83 70.51
C HIS A 439 -16.84 3.37 69.65
N TYR A 440 -16.61 3.05 68.37
CA TYR A 440 -17.64 2.63 67.43
C TYR A 440 -17.28 1.26 66.86
N THR A 441 -18.32 0.48 66.57
CA THR A 441 -18.22 -0.78 65.87
C THR A 441 -19.05 -0.71 64.59
N ALA A 442 -18.55 -1.34 63.53
CA ALA A 442 -19.25 -1.40 62.26
C ALA A 442 -19.55 -2.85 61.90
N ARG A 443 -20.80 -3.13 61.53
CA ARG A 443 -21.24 -4.48 61.18
C ARG A 443 -20.96 -4.75 59.71
N ALA A 444 -19.75 -5.18 59.38
CA ALA A 444 -19.35 -5.48 57.99
C ALA A 444 -20.22 -6.57 57.32
N GLY A 445 -20.84 -7.47 58.09
CA GLY A 445 -21.79 -8.46 57.57
C GLY A 445 -23.21 -7.94 57.33
N ALA A 446 -23.53 -6.73 57.80
CA ALA A 446 -24.86 -6.12 57.72
C ALA A 446 -24.88 -4.91 56.77
N LEU A 447 -24.03 -4.92 55.74
CA LEU A 447 -24.05 -3.91 54.68
C LEU A 447 -25.44 -3.87 54.01
N ILE A 448 -25.98 -2.67 53.87
CA ILE A 448 -27.25 -2.44 53.18
C ILE A 448 -26.92 -1.93 51.78
N PHE A 449 -27.44 -2.61 50.76
CA PHE A 449 -27.22 -2.30 49.36
C PHE A 449 -28.47 -1.69 48.72
N GLU A 450 -28.28 -0.61 47.98
CA GLU A 450 -29.31 0.05 47.18
C GLU A 450 -28.79 0.23 45.74
N PRO A 451 -29.25 -0.57 44.75
CA PRO A 451 -30.23 -1.68 44.85
C PRO A 451 -29.63 -2.97 45.44
N THR A 452 -30.46 -3.95 45.80
CA THR A 452 -30.04 -5.25 46.38
C THR A 452 -29.57 -6.28 45.34
N SER A 453 -30.01 -6.14 44.09
CA SER A 453 -29.57 -6.93 42.95
C SER A 453 -29.19 -6.00 41.81
N ILE A 454 -28.14 -6.38 41.09
CA ILE A 454 -27.61 -5.64 39.96
C ILE A 454 -27.56 -6.52 38.72
N GLU A 455 -27.58 -5.89 37.55
CA GLU A 455 -27.40 -6.58 36.27
C GLU A 455 -26.02 -6.20 35.72
N LEU A 456 -25.19 -7.21 35.53
CA LEU A 456 -23.86 -7.09 34.92
C LEU A 456 -23.99 -7.30 33.42
N GLU A 457 -23.33 -6.45 32.64
CA GLU A 457 -23.17 -6.60 31.20
C GLU A 457 -21.69 -6.84 30.88
N GLY A 458 -21.43 -7.74 29.93
CA GLY A 458 -20.07 -8.00 29.50
C GLY A 458 -19.94 -9.31 28.74
N PRO A 459 -18.69 -9.75 28.48
CA PRO A 459 -18.43 -10.99 27.79
C PRO A 459 -19.05 -12.22 28.46
N ARG A 460 -19.82 -13.03 27.72
CA ARG A 460 -20.45 -14.26 28.24
C ARG A 460 -19.46 -15.21 28.92
N ALA A 461 -18.24 -15.34 28.40
CA ALA A 461 -17.20 -16.15 29.02
C ALA A 461 -16.81 -15.63 30.41
N ALA A 462 -16.67 -14.31 30.57
CA ALA A 462 -16.33 -13.70 31.85
C ALA A 462 -17.51 -13.72 32.83
N LEU A 463 -18.74 -13.53 32.33
CA LEU A 463 -19.96 -13.69 33.13
C LEU A 463 -20.14 -15.14 33.62
N ALA A 464 -19.85 -16.13 32.77
CA ALA A 464 -19.88 -17.54 33.15
C ALA A 464 -18.83 -17.88 34.21
N GLU A 465 -17.65 -17.24 34.19
CA GLU A 465 -16.64 -17.39 35.26
C GLU A 465 -17.12 -16.82 36.61
N ILE A 466 -17.94 -15.76 36.61
CA ILE A 466 -18.57 -15.21 37.81
C ILE A 466 -19.63 -16.18 38.33
N GLU A 467 -20.50 -16.68 37.45
CA GLU A 467 -21.55 -17.64 37.80
C GLU A 467 -20.96 -18.96 38.33
N ALA A 468 -19.86 -19.43 37.74
CA ALA A 468 -19.12 -20.61 38.20
C ALA A 468 -18.29 -20.38 39.48
N GLY A 469 -18.18 -19.12 39.95
CA GLY A 469 -17.41 -18.75 41.14
C GLY A 469 -15.88 -18.78 40.97
N THR A 470 -15.38 -18.95 39.74
CA THR A 470 -13.93 -18.89 39.43
C THR A 470 -13.40 -17.46 39.40
N LEU A 471 -14.25 -16.49 39.04
CA LEU A 471 -13.96 -15.06 39.10
C LEU A 471 -14.74 -14.44 40.25
N ALA A 472 -14.04 -13.90 41.26
CA ALA A 472 -14.68 -13.29 42.41
C ALA A 472 -15.35 -11.97 42.03
N PHE A 473 -16.67 -11.87 42.25
CA PHE A 473 -17.40 -10.62 42.13
C PHE A 473 -17.08 -9.70 43.33
N GLN A 474 -16.55 -8.51 43.05
CA GLN A 474 -16.17 -7.53 44.06
C GLN A 474 -16.47 -6.09 43.60
N LEU A 475 -16.92 -5.27 44.55
CA LEU A 475 -17.00 -3.82 44.43
C LEU A 475 -15.73 -3.16 44.98
N GLU A 476 -15.57 -1.86 44.74
CA GLU A 476 -14.50 -1.07 45.35
C GLU A 476 -14.47 -1.22 46.88
N PRO A 477 -13.27 -1.23 47.51
CA PRO A 477 -13.18 -1.35 48.96
C PRO A 477 -13.75 -0.12 49.66
N LEU A 478 -14.55 -0.36 50.71
CA LEU A 478 -15.10 0.69 51.54
C LEU A 478 -14.12 0.98 52.68
N SER A 479 -13.57 2.19 52.68
CA SER A 479 -12.66 2.66 53.73
C SER A 479 -13.39 3.55 54.73
N VAL A 480 -13.19 3.27 56.02
CA VAL A 480 -13.73 4.06 57.13
C VAL A 480 -12.63 4.98 57.68
N SER A 481 -13.04 6.11 58.26
CA SER A 481 -12.17 7.13 58.84
C SER A 481 -12.54 7.40 60.30
N ASN A 482 -11.63 8.01 61.05
CA ASN A 482 -11.84 8.30 62.47
C ASN A 482 -12.95 9.35 62.73
N SER A 483 -13.41 10.05 61.70
CA SER A 483 -14.53 10.99 61.79
C SER A 483 -15.91 10.34 61.58
N ASP A 484 -15.96 9.08 61.15
CA ASP A 484 -17.23 8.40 60.84
C ASP A 484 -17.90 7.90 62.12
N LYS A 485 -18.88 8.67 62.61
CA LYS A 485 -19.61 8.41 63.87
C LYS A 485 -21.06 7.95 63.69
N ALA A 486 -21.52 7.81 62.44
CA ALA A 486 -22.87 7.42 62.07
C ALA A 486 -22.85 6.62 60.77
N ASP A 487 -23.99 6.03 60.38
CA ASP A 487 -24.14 5.23 59.16
C ASP A 487 -23.46 5.87 57.95
N LYS A 488 -22.45 5.18 57.42
CA LYS A 488 -21.66 5.69 56.30
C LYS A 488 -22.26 5.22 54.99
N ARG A 489 -22.80 6.16 54.21
CA ARG A 489 -23.34 5.90 52.87
C ARG A 489 -22.31 6.26 51.80
N VAL A 490 -21.95 5.30 50.96
CA VAL A 490 -20.96 5.47 49.88
C VAL A 490 -21.51 4.91 48.58
N GLN A 491 -21.14 5.53 47.46
CA GLN A 491 -21.41 5.01 46.12
C GLN A 491 -20.17 4.29 45.63
N LEU A 492 -20.25 2.97 45.45
CA LEU A 492 -19.12 2.13 45.05
C LEU A 492 -19.28 1.69 43.59
N ARG A 493 -18.16 1.61 42.86
CA ARG A 493 -18.13 1.05 41.51
C ARG A 493 -17.71 -0.42 41.53
N LEU A 494 -17.79 -1.07 40.37
CA LEU A 494 -17.17 -2.36 40.14
C LEU A 494 -15.66 -2.26 40.37
N HIS A 495 -15.09 -3.29 40.98
CA HIS A 495 -13.66 -3.37 41.19
C HIS A 495 -12.89 -3.38 39.85
N GLU A 496 -11.70 -2.77 39.83
CA GLU A 496 -10.87 -2.61 38.62
C GLU A 496 -10.61 -3.93 37.89
N SER A 497 -10.53 -5.05 38.62
CA SER A 497 -10.34 -6.39 38.03
C SER A 497 -11.49 -6.85 37.14
N LEU A 498 -12.73 -6.40 37.41
CA LEU A 498 -13.90 -6.71 36.59
C LEU A 498 -14.00 -5.76 35.40
N VAL A 499 -13.71 -4.48 35.61
CA VAL A 499 -13.67 -3.46 34.55
C VAL A 499 -12.58 -3.78 33.51
N ALA A 500 -11.42 -4.29 33.95
CA ALA A 500 -10.35 -4.75 33.07
C ALA A 500 -10.74 -5.92 32.16
N ARG A 501 -11.82 -6.65 32.49
CA ARG A 501 -12.40 -7.73 31.68
C ARG A 501 -13.63 -7.28 30.88
N ASP A 502 -13.80 -5.96 30.74
CA ASP A 502 -14.91 -5.31 30.02
C ASP A 502 -16.30 -5.67 30.58
N ILE A 503 -16.37 -5.84 31.90
CA ILE A 503 -17.63 -6.02 32.63
C ILE A 503 -18.08 -4.68 33.19
N SER A 504 -19.32 -4.32 32.93
CA SER A 504 -19.96 -3.09 33.39
C SER A 504 -21.30 -3.39 34.07
N LEU A 505 -21.89 -2.35 34.65
CA LEU A 505 -23.24 -2.38 35.20
C LEU A 505 -24.21 -1.88 34.12
N ALA A 506 -25.26 -2.66 33.85
CA ALA A 506 -26.17 -2.42 32.72
C ALA A 506 -26.93 -1.08 32.78
N LYS A 507 -27.38 -0.71 33.99
CA LYS A 507 -28.40 0.35 34.20
C LYS A 507 -27.97 1.44 35.19
N ILE A 508 -26.89 1.23 35.91
CA ILE A 508 -26.43 2.09 37.01
C ILE A 508 -24.91 2.20 36.95
N ASP A 509 -24.33 3.36 37.28
CA ASP A 509 -22.87 3.51 37.28
C ASP A 509 -22.24 3.14 38.63
N THR A 510 -23.03 3.23 39.70
CA THR A 510 -22.60 3.01 41.09
C THR A 510 -23.67 2.27 41.87
N VAL A 511 -23.22 1.54 42.89
CA VAL A 511 -24.07 0.87 43.88
C VAL A 511 -23.99 1.64 45.19
N GLY A 512 -25.14 2.02 45.73
CA GLY A 512 -25.22 2.61 47.07
C GLY A 512 -24.98 1.55 48.13
N VAL A 513 -23.98 1.76 48.98
CA VAL A 513 -23.65 0.88 50.10
C VAL A 513 -23.67 1.68 51.39
N THR A 514 -24.47 1.23 52.34
CA THR A 514 -24.54 1.79 53.69
C THR A 514 -23.88 0.84 54.67
N LEU A 515 -22.82 1.32 55.34
CA LEU A 515 -22.20 0.65 56.47
C LEU A 515 -22.84 1.16 57.77
N PRO A 516 -23.59 0.32 58.50
CA PRO A 516 -24.12 0.72 59.80
C PRO A 516 -22.98 0.83 60.81
N ILE A 517 -22.87 2.01 61.44
CA ILE A 517 -21.87 2.30 62.47
C ILE A 517 -22.62 2.58 63.76
N GLU A 518 -22.38 1.75 64.76
CA GLU A 518 -23.02 1.83 66.08
C GLU A 518 -21.96 2.08 67.16
N PRO A 519 -22.29 2.78 68.25
CA PRO A 519 -21.39 2.86 69.40
C PRO A 519 -21.07 1.46 69.93
N ALA A 520 -19.79 1.19 70.20
CA ALA A 520 -19.33 -0.11 70.70
C ALA A 520 -19.92 -0.37 72.09
N SER A 521 -20.74 -1.41 72.23
CA SER A 521 -21.40 -1.78 73.47
C SER A 521 -20.62 -2.85 74.23
N TYR A 522 -20.47 -2.65 75.53
CA TYR A 522 -19.89 -3.61 76.45
C TYR A 522 -20.75 -3.74 77.72
N PRO A 523 -21.09 -4.97 78.14
CA PRO A 523 -21.79 -5.17 79.40
C PRO A 523 -20.86 -4.84 80.57
N LEU A 524 -21.41 -4.18 81.59
CA LEU A 524 -20.77 -4.00 82.88
C LEU A 524 -21.29 -5.04 83.89
N PRO A 525 -20.51 -5.36 84.94
CA PRO A 525 -21.00 -6.20 86.03
C PRO A 525 -22.27 -5.61 86.64
N SER A 526 -23.26 -6.46 86.86
CA SER A 526 -24.52 -6.06 87.48
C SER A 526 -24.32 -5.46 88.87
N ILE A 527 -25.21 -4.55 89.26
CA ILE A 527 -25.16 -3.88 90.56
C ILE A 527 -26.45 -4.16 91.34
N GLU A 528 -26.31 -4.42 92.64
CA GLU A 528 -27.42 -4.57 93.56
C GLU A 528 -27.74 -3.23 94.24
N ARG A 529 -29.03 -2.92 94.38
CA ARG A 529 -29.51 -1.69 95.02
C ARG A 529 -30.67 -1.94 95.96
N ASP A 530 -30.62 -1.24 97.08
CA ASP A 530 -31.73 -1.17 98.03
C ASP A 530 -32.91 -0.39 97.42
N VAL A 531 -34.10 -0.95 97.53
CA VAL A 531 -35.34 -0.34 97.07
C VAL A 531 -35.93 0.52 98.19
N VAL A 532 -36.15 1.81 97.91
CA VAL A 532 -36.71 2.75 98.89
C VAL A 532 -38.17 3.07 98.58
N ILE A 533 -39.03 3.10 99.60
CA ILE A 533 -40.42 3.52 99.46
C ILE A 533 -40.49 5.06 99.53
N ARG A 534 -41.07 5.71 98.51
CA ARG A 534 -41.25 7.17 98.44
C ARG A 534 -42.67 7.52 98.01
N ASN A 535 -43.14 8.70 98.39
CA ASN A 535 -44.34 9.32 97.83
C ASN A 535 -43.89 10.55 97.04
N MET A 536 -44.05 10.53 95.72
CA MET A 536 -43.62 11.62 94.83
C MET A 536 -44.76 12.60 94.51
N SER A 537 -45.99 12.32 94.95
CA SER A 537 -47.16 13.16 94.73
C SER A 537 -47.50 13.97 95.99
N PRO A 538 -47.24 15.29 96.02
CA PRO A 538 -47.53 16.11 97.20
C PRO A 538 -49.04 16.21 97.51
N SER A 539 -49.90 15.77 96.60
CA SER A 539 -51.36 15.69 96.76
C SER A 539 -51.88 14.36 97.33
N SER A 540 -51.02 13.36 97.55
CA SER A 540 -51.40 12.05 98.09
C SER A 540 -51.14 12.00 99.60
N GLU A 541 -52.18 11.72 100.41
CA GLU A 541 -52.09 11.58 101.88
C GLU A 541 -51.49 10.24 102.35
N VAL A 542 -51.00 9.41 101.42
CA VAL A 542 -50.43 8.07 101.74
C VAL A 542 -49.06 8.22 102.42
N ASP A 543 -48.94 7.77 103.67
CA ASP A 543 -47.68 7.76 104.42
C ASP A 543 -46.77 6.61 103.93
N PRO A 544 -45.56 6.90 103.39
CA PRO A 544 -44.60 5.88 102.98
C PRO A 544 -44.19 4.93 104.12
N LYS A 545 -44.26 5.37 105.38
CA LYS A 545 -43.88 4.55 106.54
C LYS A 545 -44.87 3.43 106.85
N ALA A 546 -46.10 3.52 106.32
CA ALA A 546 -47.15 2.54 106.50
C ALA A 546 -46.92 1.24 105.70
N PHE A 547 -45.91 1.19 104.82
CA PHE A 547 -45.62 0.03 103.98
C PHE A 547 -44.23 -0.55 104.26
N SER A 548 -44.09 -1.83 103.98
CA SER A 548 -42.84 -2.59 104.01
C SER A 548 -42.66 -3.35 102.71
N LEU A 549 -41.40 -3.56 102.31
CA LEU A 549 -41.04 -4.42 101.19
C LEU A 549 -40.84 -5.84 101.68
N ALA A 550 -41.28 -6.81 100.88
CA ALA A 550 -40.93 -8.21 101.09
C ALA A 550 -39.40 -8.39 101.09
N GLN A 551 -38.87 -9.34 101.86
CA GLN A 551 -37.42 -9.55 101.99
C GLN A 551 -36.72 -9.79 100.64
N SER A 552 -37.40 -10.41 99.68
CA SER A 552 -36.91 -10.63 98.30
C SER A 552 -36.89 -9.38 97.42
N ASP A 553 -37.59 -8.32 97.83
CA ASP A 553 -37.80 -7.10 97.04
C ASP A 553 -37.07 -5.90 97.66
N GLN A 554 -36.36 -6.10 98.78
CA GLN A 554 -35.53 -5.08 99.42
C GLN A 554 -34.27 -4.79 98.60
N LEU A 555 -33.74 -5.79 97.89
CA LEU A 555 -32.53 -5.69 97.09
C LEU A 555 -32.85 -6.12 95.65
N ARG A 556 -32.55 -5.26 94.66
CA ARG A 556 -32.77 -5.56 93.24
C ARG A 556 -31.47 -5.46 92.45
N GLN A 557 -31.28 -6.43 91.55
CA GLN A 557 -30.13 -6.50 90.67
C GLN A 557 -30.43 -5.81 89.33
N PHE A 558 -29.49 -4.98 88.87
CA PHE A 558 -29.60 -4.25 87.61
C PHE A 558 -28.48 -4.65 86.65
N SER A 559 -28.84 -4.94 85.41
CA SER A 559 -27.92 -5.08 84.29
C SER A 559 -27.56 -3.70 83.76
N ILE A 560 -26.29 -3.50 83.45
CA ILE A 560 -25.77 -2.24 82.97
C ILE A 560 -25.09 -2.49 81.65
N GLU A 561 -25.59 -1.86 80.60
CA GLU A 561 -25.01 -1.88 79.28
C GLU A 561 -24.54 -0.47 78.92
N VAL A 562 -23.28 -0.36 78.50
CA VAL A 562 -22.66 0.91 78.16
C VAL A 562 -22.14 0.83 76.75
N ALA A 563 -22.56 1.76 75.90
CA ALA A 563 -22.09 1.88 74.53
C ALA A 563 -21.34 3.20 74.32
N GLY A 564 -20.30 3.21 73.48
CA GLY A 564 -19.62 4.43 73.02
C GLY A 564 -18.58 5.05 73.95
N ILE A 565 -18.21 4.38 75.04
CA ILE A 565 -17.23 4.87 76.04
C ILE A 565 -15.90 4.13 75.97
N PHE A 566 -15.94 2.85 75.60
CA PHE A 566 -14.76 2.01 75.58
C PHE A 566 -14.16 2.03 74.17
N ASP A 567 -12.90 2.44 74.07
CA ASP A 567 -12.12 2.48 72.82
C ASP A 567 -11.45 1.13 72.47
N SER A 568 -11.55 0.15 73.37
CA SER A 568 -10.77 -1.07 73.32
C SER A 568 -11.49 -2.23 74.03
N ALA A 569 -11.03 -3.45 73.72
CA ALA A 569 -11.65 -4.70 74.19
C ALA A 569 -11.64 -4.85 75.74
N PRO A 570 -12.45 -5.76 76.33
CA PRO A 570 -12.73 -5.84 77.78
C PRO A 570 -11.57 -6.10 78.77
N ASP A 571 -10.30 -6.05 78.34
CA ASP A 571 -9.14 -6.40 79.16
C ASP A 571 -8.06 -5.31 79.22
N THR A 572 -8.24 -4.20 78.50
CA THR A 572 -7.30 -3.07 78.51
C THR A 572 -7.37 -2.30 79.83
N GLU A 573 -6.26 -1.70 80.27
CA GLU A 573 -6.25 -0.85 81.47
C GLU A 573 -7.20 0.35 81.35
N ALA A 574 -7.38 0.89 80.13
CA ALA A 574 -8.37 1.94 79.85
C ALA A 574 -9.81 1.48 80.13
N TYR A 575 -10.17 0.26 79.72
CA TYR A 575 -11.47 -0.34 80.01
C TYR A 575 -11.68 -0.52 81.52
N LYS A 576 -10.68 -1.03 82.24
CA LYS A 576 -10.75 -1.24 83.71
C LYS A 576 -10.88 0.09 84.47
N GLU A 577 -10.22 1.15 84.01
CA GLU A 577 -10.32 2.49 84.59
C GLU A 577 -11.71 3.09 84.37
N ALA A 578 -12.16 3.17 83.12
CA ALA A 578 -13.45 3.74 82.76
C ALA A 578 -14.62 2.97 83.39
N SER A 579 -14.55 1.62 83.41
CA SER A 579 -15.56 0.79 84.05
C SER A 579 -15.63 0.99 85.57
N ARG A 580 -14.49 1.22 86.24
CA ARG A 580 -14.46 1.53 87.68
C ARG A 580 -15.08 2.88 87.98
N ILE A 581 -14.76 3.91 87.19
CA ILE A 581 -15.33 5.27 87.32
C ILE A 581 -16.85 5.22 87.13
N LEU A 582 -17.32 4.58 86.04
CA LEU A 582 -18.75 4.40 85.77
C LEU A 582 -19.44 3.63 86.88
N ARG A 583 -18.85 2.53 87.34
CA ARG A 583 -19.42 1.73 88.42
C ARG A 583 -19.54 2.53 89.71
N SER A 584 -18.51 3.30 90.10
CA SER A 584 -18.56 4.17 91.29
C SER A 584 -19.66 5.21 91.15
N TYR A 585 -19.80 5.83 89.98
CA TYR A 585 -20.83 6.83 89.73
C TYR A 585 -22.24 6.24 89.81
N ILE A 586 -22.48 5.10 89.15
CA ILE A 586 -23.76 4.39 89.21
C ILE A 586 -24.02 3.96 90.65
N ASP A 587 -22.99 3.57 91.40
CA ASP A 587 -23.12 3.20 92.81
C ASP A 587 -23.59 4.37 93.69
N GLU A 588 -23.00 5.54 93.48
CA GLU A 588 -23.30 6.73 94.24
C GLU A 588 -24.61 7.41 93.83
N ASN A 589 -25.04 7.30 92.57
CA ASN A 589 -26.12 8.12 92.00
C ASN A 589 -27.38 7.34 91.58
N LEU A 590 -27.30 6.02 91.39
CA LEU A 590 -28.49 5.23 91.09
C LEU A 590 -29.42 5.22 92.31
N ARG A 591 -30.64 5.73 92.13
CA ARG A 591 -31.69 5.70 93.14
C ARG A 591 -32.81 4.81 92.63
N VAL A 592 -33.11 3.79 93.42
CA VAL A 592 -34.16 2.82 93.12
C VAL A 592 -35.27 3.01 94.14
N PHE A 593 -36.48 3.23 93.66
CA PHE A 593 -37.61 3.52 94.53
C PHE A 593 -38.92 2.98 93.97
N VAL A 594 -39.89 2.90 94.87
CA VAL A 594 -41.28 2.57 94.56
C VAL A 594 -42.13 3.76 94.98
N ASP A 595 -42.97 4.25 94.08
CA ASP A 595 -43.87 5.37 94.36
C ASP A 595 -45.21 4.87 94.90
N VAL A 596 -45.46 5.08 96.19
CA VAL A 596 -46.71 4.65 96.83
C VAL A 596 -47.92 5.43 96.34
N SER A 597 -47.74 6.57 95.68
CA SER A 597 -48.87 7.29 95.07
C SER A 597 -49.44 6.59 93.83
N GLU A 598 -48.70 5.64 93.25
CA GLU A 598 -49.16 4.81 92.12
C GLU A 598 -49.95 3.56 92.56
N LEU A 599 -50.17 3.36 93.87
CA LEU A 599 -51.04 2.30 94.39
C LEU A 599 -52.50 2.58 94.00
N GLN A 600 -53.08 1.70 93.18
CA GLN A 600 -54.54 1.69 92.95
C GLN A 600 -55.27 1.12 94.18
N ASP A 601 -56.49 1.59 94.45
CA ASP A 601 -57.31 1.14 95.60
C ASP A 601 -57.38 -0.39 95.69
N GLY A 602 -56.71 -0.97 96.69
CA GLY A 602 -56.67 -2.42 96.96
C GLY A 602 -55.54 -3.21 96.28
N GLY A 603 -54.66 -2.57 95.51
CA GLY A 603 -53.48 -3.21 94.90
C GLY A 603 -52.30 -3.34 95.86
N THR A 604 -51.49 -4.41 95.72
CA THR A 604 -50.26 -4.64 96.50
C THR A 604 -48.99 -4.60 95.65
N SER A 605 -49.08 -4.26 94.37
CA SER A 605 -47.95 -4.29 93.43
C SER A 605 -47.75 -2.94 92.76
N VAL A 606 -46.52 -2.46 92.73
CA VAL A 606 -46.16 -1.14 92.20
C VAL A 606 -44.91 -1.29 91.31
N PRO A 607 -44.82 -0.55 90.19
CA PRO A 607 -43.64 -0.58 89.35
C PRO A 607 -42.41 -0.03 90.09
N LEU A 608 -41.29 -0.71 89.89
CA LEU A 608 -39.97 -0.27 90.28
C LEU A 608 -39.55 0.89 89.40
N ARG A 609 -39.19 2.01 90.01
CA ARG A 609 -38.63 3.17 89.33
C ARG A 609 -37.15 3.29 89.69
N TRP A 610 -36.35 3.73 88.74
CA TRP A 610 -34.98 4.09 88.98
C TRP A 610 -34.66 5.39 88.26
N MET A 611 -33.77 6.17 88.87
CA MET A 611 -33.28 7.42 88.31
C MET A 611 -31.80 7.58 88.62
N TYR A 612 -31.13 8.26 87.71
CA TYR A 612 -29.76 8.74 87.84
C TYR A 612 -29.67 10.07 87.08
N PRO A 613 -28.68 10.92 87.36
CA PRO A 613 -28.56 12.22 86.68
C PRO A 613 -28.30 12.06 85.18
N ASP A 614 -29.03 12.82 84.35
CA ASP A 614 -28.94 12.75 82.89
C ASP A 614 -27.59 13.27 82.33
N ASN A 615 -26.85 14.08 83.12
CA ASN A 615 -25.56 14.65 82.75
C ASN A 615 -24.34 13.80 83.14
N TRP A 616 -24.55 12.51 83.43
CA TRP A 616 -23.50 11.58 83.83
C TRP A 616 -22.32 11.53 82.84
N CYS A 617 -22.58 11.59 81.54
CA CYS A 617 -21.53 11.52 80.52
C CYS A 617 -20.68 12.80 80.50
N GLU A 618 -21.29 13.98 80.56
CA GLU A 618 -20.57 15.27 80.59
C GLU A 618 -19.69 15.40 81.85
N GLN A 619 -20.14 14.82 82.96
CA GLN A 619 -19.41 14.83 84.23
C GLN A 619 -18.20 13.89 84.26
N LEU A 620 -18.35 12.69 83.71
CA LEU A 620 -17.33 11.64 83.81
C LEU A 620 -16.40 11.58 82.59
N PHE A 621 -16.92 11.87 81.40
CA PHE A 621 -16.26 11.68 80.11
C PHE A 621 -16.55 12.86 79.15
N PRO A 622 -15.96 14.04 79.41
CA PRO A 622 -16.18 15.22 78.57
C PRO A 622 -15.72 14.98 77.13
N GLY A 623 -16.58 15.30 76.16
CA GLY A 623 -16.36 15.12 74.72
C GLY A 623 -16.93 13.84 74.10
N LEU A 624 -17.56 12.96 74.91
CA LEU A 624 -18.19 11.71 74.46
C LEU A 624 -19.73 11.74 74.49
N GLU A 625 -20.34 12.91 74.68
CA GLU A 625 -21.77 13.06 74.98
C GLU A 625 -22.69 12.56 73.85
N GLY A 626 -22.21 12.63 72.60
CA GLY A 626 -22.98 12.18 71.42
C GLY A 626 -22.86 10.68 71.11
N ALA A 627 -21.91 9.98 71.73
CA ALA A 627 -21.62 8.57 71.47
C ALA A 627 -22.08 7.66 72.61
N ALA A 628 -22.01 8.18 73.84
CA ALA A 628 -22.18 7.41 75.06
C ALA A 628 -23.65 7.13 75.37
N VAL A 629 -24.00 5.84 75.47
CA VAL A 629 -25.34 5.39 75.88
C VAL A 629 -25.21 4.50 77.10
N LEU A 630 -25.86 4.88 78.20
CA LEU A 630 -25.95 4.07 79.41
C LEU A 630 -27.37 3.53 79.53
N ARG A 631 -27.52 2.20 79.48
CA ARG A 631 -28.78 1.50 79.72
C ARG A 631 -28.67 0.73 81.02
N ILE A 632 -29.60 1.02 81.93
CA ILE A 632 -29.73 0.34 83.22
C ILE A 632 -31.11 -0.29 83.26
N GLU A 633 -31.17 -1.62 83.34
CA GLU A 633 -32.41 -2.38 83.35
C GLU A 633 -32.43 -3.37 84.53
N PRO A 634 -33.57 -3.57 85.21
CA PRO A 634 -33.67 -4.59 86.25
C PRO A 634 -33.56 -5.99 85.63
N VAL A 635 -32.76 -6.85 86.25
CA VAL A 635 -32.60 -8.26 85.82
C VAL A 635 -33.87 -9.07 86.08
N GLU A 636 -34.59 -8.70 87.15
CA GLU A 636 -35.84 -9.32 87.59
C GLU A 636 -37.06 -8.46 87.21
N SER A 637 -38.26 -8.98 87.48
CA SER A 637 -39.50 -8.26 87.20
C SER A 637 -39.50 -6.85 87.81
N ALA A 638 -39.84 -5.85 87.00
CA ALA A 638 -39.99 -4.46 87.42
C ALA A 638 -41.23 -4.21 88.31
N LEU A 639 -41.89 -5.26 88.83
CA LEU A 639 -43.00 -5.13 89.78
C LEU A 639 -42.55 -5.58 91.17
N VAL A 640 -42.86 -4.77 92.17
CA VAL A 640 -42.49 -5.01 93.57
C VAL A 640 -43.76 -5.13 94.41
N LYS A 641 -43.77 -6.04 95.39
CA LYS A 641 -44.90 -6.21 96.30
C LYS A 641 -44.71 -5.41 97.59
N LEU A 642 -45.71 -4.59 97.92
CA LEU A 642 -45.78 -3.83 99.17
C LEU A 642 -46.72 -4.52 100.16
N THR A 643 -46.26 -4.68 101.40
CA THR A 643 -47.07 -5.18 102.52
C THR A 643 -47.32 -4.06 103.52
N PRO A 644 -48.58 -3.77 103.89
CA PRO A 644 -48.89 -2.78 104.91
C PRO A 644 -48.31 -3.23 106.26
N LYS A 645 -47.63 -2.31 106.96
CA LYS A 645 -47.19 -2.51 108.34
C LYS A 645 -48.41 -2.29 109.24
N THR A 646 -48.92 -3.37 109.82
CA THR A 646 -49.96 -3.34 110.85
C THR A 646 -49.49 -2.70 112.15
#